data_AF-A0A9K3Q2F4-F1
#
_entry.id   AF-A0A9K3Q2F4-F1
#
_cell.length_a   1.000
_cell.length_b   1.000
_cell.length_c   1.000
_cell.angle_alpha   90.00
_cell.angle_beta   90.00
_cell.angle_gamma   90.00
#
_symmetry.space_group_name_H-M   'P 1'
#
loop_
_entity.id
_entity.type
_entity.pdbx_description
1 polymer ?
#
loop_
_entity_poly.entity_id
_entity_poly.type
_entity_poly.pdbx_seq_one_letter_code
_entity_poly.pdbx_strand_id
1 'polypeptide(L)'
;MINIVSVDVLSKATDGVIKATVTDTASNTCEMDVSDSKEEKSTQFNVPIFYSLDLGLVNNTKTIQNIQYDQMVDQLGLRNVEWHQSIYINGREQLFHDIPNRSEVAALPPRDDFIVLHRLWEFCHQKTHGNSWVVFLTSQDLSIDPQKSAQLLRIMTKGALSKECSIDILPEASMNCNVCSTRFSPFPYPHSPSNIWSAQCSYIQELVDPLMFDTQIKTVNEMSPYTNQENKKFCGSSEQAAAHWVYSHPRATPCDLHIESNFQWTTQPGPFPNLRSDDLAFLLKAAPRFPLAQWRDDGCFNADQVVKGFALNQRRFEYQSIYPDVSSSTAVASPSPLQLNHDWWGWKLWTDTDALAKFDWNQSLVAQGTDITWVPVPESRRMEWNASRMVPPLHHCILGGCRRGGQHLQSTAALFLEPTRSGETVFGLSNILEELHTSKLRDNPGHERVCTLWFVGDSTSSDTAIGAVCSLISGLGFKLVRCRNDIIGAQWYGADNTYCQTMNLNDPHMDSNLTTPVAYFDLEREASAGPCPKTRIKFTWGDSKRAGSMPLSSKLKGSTLPDEYGLVLPGWGVHCNDGNCMREYMKNIFQPALSALPTKKYHFFWREHEPQHFANNPGGIFYPGGRFGDVCGPLPNESFDNFRNGIAEEFLTSNHLVGNGDNQVRGIVRIFEALKPIWGLHNQRKNDCTHYCFSPWRLELTWDGIYRAMRGETNS
;
A
#
# COMPACT_ATOMS: atom_id res chain seq x y z
N MET A 1 22.63 -30.58 33.65
CA MET A 1 21.67 -31.53 34.24
C MET A 1 22.35 -32.15 35.46
N ILE A 2 21.80 -31.98 36.66
CA ILE A 2 22.29 -32.64 37.88
C ILE A 2 21.54 -33.97 37.97
N ASN A 3 22.27 -35.09 37.99
CA ASN A 3 21.68 -36.42 38.12
C ASN A 3 21.48 -36.73 39.62
N ILE A 4 20.22 -36.68 40.07
CA ILE A 4 19.84 -37.02 41.45
C ILE A 4 19.77 -38.54 41.57
N VAL A 5 20.45 -39.09 42.57
CA VAL A 5 20.54 -40.56 42.77
C VAL A 5 19.49 -41.05 43.75
N SER A 6 19.25 -40.31 44.84
CA SER A 6 18.20 -40.63 45.80
C SER A 6 17.73 -39.38 46.55
N VAL A 7 16.47 -39.44 46.99
CA VAL A 7 15.86 -38.49 47.93
C VAL A 7 15.30 -39.31 49.07
N ASP A 8 15.88 -39.14 50.27
CA ASP A 8 15.41 -39.81 51.47
C ASP A 8 14.69 -38.79 52.36
N VAL A 9 13.41 -39.05 52.63
CA VAL A 9 12.59 -38.21 53.50
C VAL A 9 12.72 -38.76 54.91
N LEU A 10 13.38 -38.00 55.79
CA LEU A 10 13.53 -38.38 57.18
C LEU A 10 12.23 -38.09 57.94
N SER A 11 11.82 -39.02 58.80
CA SER A 11 10.57 -38.96 59.54
C SER A 11 10.41 -37.66 60.32
N LYS A 12 9.16 -37.15 60.34
CA LYS A 12 8.70 -35.92 61.02
C LYS A 12 9.45 -35.64 62.33
N ALA A 13 10.24 -34.57 62.35
CA ALA A 13 10.79 -34.03 63.58
C ALA A 13 9.67 -33.37 64.42
N THR A 14 9.86 -33.33 65.74
CA THR A 14 8.86 -32.90 66.74
C THR A 14 8.46 -31.42 66.65
N ASP A 15 9.15 -30.66 65.82
CA ASP A 15 8.96 -29.25 65.49
C ASP A 15 8.22 -29.02 64.14
N GLY A 16 7.75 -30.08 63.48
CA GLY A 16 6.86 -29.99 62.32
C GLY A 16 7.53 -29.67 60.98
N VAL A 17 8.86 -29.54 60.95
CA VAL A 17 9.63 -29.33 59.72
C VAL A 17 9.97 -30.69 59.10
N ILE A 18 9.60 -30.89 57.82
CA ILE A 18 10.02 -32.06 57.05
C ILE A 18 11.35 -31.72 56.40
N LYS A 19 12.40 -32.46 56.77
CA LYS A 19 13.71 -32.36 56.13
C LYS A 19 13.88 -33.45 55.10
N ALA A 20 14.27 -33.06 53.89
CA ALA A 20 14.66 -33.99 52.84
C ALA A 20 16.15 -33.87 52.59
N THR A 21 16.83 -35.00 52.48
CA THR A 21 18.24 -35.04 52.10
C THR A 21 18.33 -35.52 50.66
N VAL A 22 18.94 -34.69 49.80
CA VAL A 22 19.17 -35.03 48.39
C VAL A 22 20.64 -35.37 48.22
N THR A 23 20.91 -36.54 47.62
CA THR A 23 22.28 -37.00 47.35
C THR A 23 22.52 -37.08 45.85
N ASP A 24 23.58 -36.41 45.39
CA ASP A 24 24.00 -36.46 43.98
C ASP A 24 24.93 -37.65 43.69
N THR A 25 25.25 -37.87 42.41
CA THR A 25 26.16 -38.94 41.96
C THR A 25 27.59 -38.82 42.50
N ALA A 26 27.98 -37.67 43.04
CA ALA A 26 29.28 -37.43 43.65
C ALA A 26 29.25 -37.58 45.17
N SER A 27 28.15 -38.09 45.74
CA SER A 27 27.92 -38.28 47.18
C SER A 27 27.86 -36.97 47.98
N ASN A 28 27.60 -35.84 47.31
CA ASN A 28 27.34 -34.60 48.02
C ASN A 28 25.90 -34.63 48.55
N THR A 29 25.76 -34.36 49.85
CA THR A 29 24.46 -34.33 50.54
C THR A 29 24.11 -32.89 50.89
N CYS A 30 22.93 -32.43 50.47
CA CYS A 30 22.35 -31.15 50.87
C CYS A 30 21.05 -31.40 51.63
N GLU A 31 20.92 -30.81 52.83
CA GLU A 31 19.65 -30.76 53.56
C GLU A 31 18.81 -29.61 53.02
N MET A 32 17.57 -29.90 52.63
CA MET A 32 16.58 -28.88 52.27
C MET A 32 15.44 -28.91 53.29
N ASP A 33 15.16 -27.74 53.88
CA ASP A 33 13.96 -27.53 54.69
C ASP A 33 12.76 -27.43 53.76
N VAL A 34 11.89 -28.46 53.78
CA VAL A 34 10.61 -28.42 53.08
C VAL A 34 9.63 -27.72 54.03
N SER A 35 9.70 -26.39 54.05
CA SER A 35 8.74 -25.59 54.81
C SER A 35 7.34 -25.80 54.23
N ASP A 36 6.39 -26.17 55.10
CA ASP A 36 4.96 -26.27 54.81
C ASP A 36 4.55 -25.07 53.94
N SER A 37 4.09 -25.34 52.72
CA SER A 37 3.52 -24.32 51.86
C SER A 37 2.40 -23.66 52.64
N LYS A 38 2.56 -22.36 52.93
CA LYS A 38 1.49 -21.51 53.46
C LYS A 38 0.21 -21.87 52.71
N GLU A 39 -0.88 -22.10 53.46
CA GLU A 39 -2.25 -22.06 52.94
C GLU A 39 -2.35 -20.89 51.95
N GLU A 40 -2.23 -21.19 50.65
CA GLU A 40 -2.58 -20.27 49.60
C GLU A 40 -4.06 -20.05 49.81
N LYS A 41 -4.41 -18.84 50.27
CA LYS A 41 -5.77 -18.36 50.13
C LYS A 41 -6.10 -18.51 48.66
N SER A 42 -6.83 -19.56 48.32
CA SER A 42 -7.45 -19.77 47.02
C SER A 42 -8.25 -18.49 46.75
N THR A 43 -7.65 -17.57 46.01
CA THR A 43 -8.33 -16.39 45.51
C THR A 43 -9.29 -16.93 44.49
N GLN A 44 -10.52 -17.19 44.96
CA GLN A 44 -11.58 -17.72 44.12
C GLN A 44 -11.69 -16.85 42.86
N PHE A 45 -11.34 -17.44 41.72
CA PHE A 45 -11.30 -16.74 40.46
C PHE A 45 -12.72 -16.48 39.99
N ASN A 46 -12.99 -15.24 39.57
CA ASN A 46 -14.28 -14.86 39.04
C ASN A 46 -14.09 -14.25 37.65
N VAL A 47 -13.98 -15.13 36.65
CA VAL A 47 -13.90 -14.74 35.24
C VAL A 47 -15.31 -14.84 34.63
N PRO A 48 -16.01 -13.72 34.40
CA PRO A 48 -17.33 -13.73 33.79
C PRO A 48 -17.29 -14.19 32.33
N ILE A 49 -18.33 -14.91 31.95
CA ILE A 49 -18.54 -15.43 30.60
C ILE A 49 -19.71 -14.70 29.97
N PHE A 50 -19.52 -14.20 28.75
CA PHE A 50 -20.53 -13.58 27.91
C PHE A 50 -20.80 -14.51 26.73
N TYR A 51 -22.01 -15.05 26.64
CA TYR A 51 -22.37 -16.05 25.64
C TYR A 51 -23.46 -15.55 24.70
N SER A 52 -23.10 -15.43 23.43
CA SER A 52 -24.01 -15.12 22.32
C SER A 52 -24.61 -16.40 21.76
N LEU A 53 -25.91 -16.61 21.98
CA LEU A 53 -26.61 -17.78 21.48
C LEU A 53 -27.33 -17.48 20.17
N ASP A 54 -26.87 -18.07 19.07
CA ASP A 54 -27.60 -18.05 17.81
C ASP A 54 -28.75 -19.08 17.86
N LEU A 55 -29.96 -18.56 18.01
CA LEU A 55 -31.21 -19.33 17.95
C LEU A 55 -31.80 -19.33 16.53
N GLY A 56 -30.97 -19.23 15.50
CA GLY A 56 -31.38 -19.07 14.10
C GLY A 56 -32.54 -19.96 13.64
N LEU A 57 -33.15 -19.58 12.50
CA LEU A 57 -34.34 -20.15 11.85
C LEU A 57 -34.24 -21.64 11.41
N VAL A 58 -33.34 -22.43 12.01
CA VAL A 58 -33.08 -23.80 11.59
C VAL A 58 -34.08 -24.74 12.28
N ASN A 59 -34.81 -25.51 11.47
CA ASN A 59 -35.71 -26.60 11.90
C ASN A 59 -34.99 -27.76 12.65
N ASN A 60 -33.74 -27.59 13.08
CA ASN A 60 -32.93 -28.62 13.72
C ASN A 60 -32.55 -28.22 15.15
N THR A 61 -33.58 -28.03 15.99
CA THR A 61 -33.48 -27.70 17.41
C THR A 61 -32.56 -28.66 18.17
N LYS A 62 -32.52 -29.95 17.77
CA LYS A 62 -31.75 -30.98 18.46
C LYS A 62 -30.24 -30.82 18.29
N THR A 63 -29.75 -30.49 17.10
CA THR A 63 -28.30 -30.28 16.89
C THR A 63 -27.81 -29.04 17.65
N ILE A 64 -28.57 -27.95 17.62
CA ILE A 64 -28.24 -26.73 18.37
C ILE A 64 -28.27 -27.02 19.87
N GLN A 65 -29.30 -27.71 20.37
CA GLN A 65 -29.37 -28.14 21.77
C GLN A 65 -28.18 -29.03 22.17
N ASN A 66 -27.73 -29.92 21.30
CA ASN A 66 -26.55 -30.75 21.57
C ASN A 66 -25.27 -29.90 21.62
N ILE A 67 -25.07 -28.95 20.70
CA ILE A 67 -23.90 -28.04 20.73
C ILE A 67 -23.93 -27.19 21.99
N GLN A 68 -25.11 -26.68 22.35
CA GLN A 68 -25.31 -25.89 23.57
C GLN A 68 -25.05 -26.72 24.82
N TYR A 69 -25.57 -27.93 24.88
CA TYR A 69 -25.32 -28.86 25.97
C TYR A 69 -23.84 -29.22 26.05
N ASP A 70 -23.18 -29.47 24.92
CA ASP A 70 -21.75 -29.77 24.90
C ASP A 70 -20.93 -28.55 25.37
N GLN A 71 -21.20 -27.35 24.88
CA GLN A 71 -20.49 -26.14 25.31
C GLN A 71 -20.78 -25.78 26.78
N MET A 72 -22.03 -25.88 27.23
CA MET A 72 -22.46 -25.37 28.55
C MET A 72 -22.46 -26.42 29.65
N VAL A 73 -22.65 -27.70 29.34
CA VAL A 73 -22.75 -28.77 30.33
C VAL A 73 -21.48 -29.62 30.31
N ASP A 74 -21.02 -30.04 29.13
CA ASP A 74 -19.79 -30.85 29.03
C ASP A 74 -18.53 -30.00 29.26
N GLN A 75 -18.44 -28.79 28.69
CA GLN A 75 -17.23 -27.97 28.87
C GLN A 75 -17.24 -27.10 30.12
N LEU A 76 -18.34 -26.38 30.41
CA LEU A 76 -18.42 -25.57 31.63
C LEU A 76 -18.73 -26.41 32.88
N GLY A 77 -19.49 -27.51 32.75
CA GLY A 77 -19.93 -28.30 33.90
C GLY A 77 -18.91 -29.32 34.42
N LEU A 78 -17.94 -29.77 33.61
CA LEU A 78 -16.98 -30.81 34.00
C LEU A 78 -15.58 -30.29 34.35
N ARG A 79 -15.24 -29.03 34.06
CA ARG A 79 -13.91 -28.48 34.32
C ARG A 79 -14.02 -27.05 34.84
N ASN A 80 -13.63 -26.84 36.10
CA ASN A 80 -13.35 -25.52 36.68
C ASN A 80 -14.57 -24.57 36.83
N VAL A 81 -15.75 -25.08 37.22
CA VAL A 81 -16.89 -24.24 37.67
C VAL A 81 -16.46 -23.24 38.77
N GLU A 82 -15.42 -23.59 39.53
CA GLU A 82 -14.86 -22.73 40.58
C GLU A 82 -14.25 -21.42 40.06
N TRP A 83 -13.91 -21.31 38.77
CA TRP A 83 -13.23 -20.14 38.19
C TRP A 83 -14.18 -19.18 37.46
N HIS A 84 -15.41 -19.62 37.19
CA HIS A 84 -16.40 -18.87 36.41
C HIS A 84 -17.69 -18.73 37.23
N GLN A 85 -17.88 -17.58 37.91
CA GLN A 85 -19.04 -17.39 38.79
C GLN A 85 -20.24 -16.72 38.12
N SER A 86 -20.05 -16.07 36.97
CA SER A 86 -21.13 -15.32 36.32
C SER A 86 -21.16 -15.60 34.83
N ILE A 87 -22.27 -16.19 34.38
CA ILE A 87 -22.54 -16.43 32.95
C ILE A 87 -23.69 -15.52 32.52
N TYR A 88 -23.39 -14.63 31.58
CA TYR A 88 -24.28 -13.69 30.93
C TYR A 88 -24.69 -14.26 29.57
N ILE A 89 -25.95 -14.69 29.41
CA ILE A 89 -26.42 -15.38 28.21
C ILE A 89 -27.50 -14.57 27.52
N ASN A 90 -27.34 -14.28 26.23
CA ASN A 90 -28.44 -13.78 25.41
C ASN A 90 -29.18 -14.95 24.75
N GLY A 91 -30.47 -15.15 25.05
CA GLY A 91 -31.30 -16.18 24.43
C GLY A 91 -32.72 -16.29 24.99
N ARG A 92 -33.50 -17.27 24.53
CA ARG A 92 -34.85 -17.56 25.04
C ARG A 92 -34.76 -18.32 26.37
N GLU A 93 -35.41 -17.77 27.39
CA GLU A 93 -35.44 -18.24 28.79
C GLU A 93 -35.64 -19.77 28.96
N GLN A 94 -36.44 -20.40 28.10
CA GLN A 94 -36.86 -21.80 28.21
C GLN A 94 -35.73 -22.85 28.06
N LEU A 95 -34.54 -22.48 27.57
CA LEU A 95 -33.46 -23.44 27.28
C LEU A 95 -32.40 -23.53 28.40
N PHE A 96 -32.49 -22.74 29.46
CA PHE A 96 -31.35 -22.53 30.38
C PHE A 96 -31.56 -23.01 31.81
N HIS A 97 -32.62 -23.76 32.09
CA HIS A 97 -32.95 -24.17 33.46
C HIS A 97 -31.83 -24.94 34.17
N ASP A 98 -30.98 -25.63 33.41
CA ASP A 98 -29.97 -26.55 33.93
C ASP A 98 -28.54 -25.96 34.03
N ILE A 99 -28.33 -24.68 33.68
CA ILE A 99 -26.99 -24.05 33.76
C ILE A 99 -26.75 -23.50 35.18
N PRO A 100 -25.74 -23.99 35.92
CA PRO A 100 -25.40 -23.47 37.25
C PRO A 100 -24.85 -22.04 37.19
N ASN A 101 -25.07 -21.24 38.25
CA ASN A 101 -24.56 -19.87 38.42
C ASN A 101 -24.95 -18.86 37.32
N ARG A 102 -26.09 -19.06 36.66
CA ARG A 102 -26.58 -18.12 35.64
C ARG A 102 -26.99 -16.79 36.25
N SER A 103 -26.54 -15.69 35.64
CA SER A 103 -27.04 -14.34 35.89
C SER A 103 -27.87 -13.95 34.68
N GLU A 104 -29.16 -13.69 34.88
CA GLU A 104 -30.12 -13.52 33.80
C GLU A 104 -29.79 -12.29 32.94
N VAL A 105 -29.81 -12.47 31.62
CA VAL A 105 -29.64 -11.39 30.65
C VAL A 105 -30.86 -11.36 29.75
N ALA A 106 -31.46 -10.17 29.68
CA ALA A 106 -32.72 -9.86 29.01
C ALA A 106 -32.91 -10.59 27.67
N ALA A 107 -34.14 -11.05 27.43
CA ALA A 107 -34.59 -11.59 26.15
C ALA A 107 -34.41 -10.56 25.03
N LEU A 108 -33.34 -10.69 24.25
CA LEU A 108 -33.04 -9.83 23.11
C LEU A 108 -33.28 -10.58 21.79
N PRO A 109 -33.37 -9.86 20.66
CA PRO A 109 -33.52 -10.48 19.35
C PRO A 109 -32.36 -11.46 19.09
N PRO A 110 -32.63 -12.67 18.57
CA PRO A 110 -31.59 -13.62 18.20
C PRO A 110 -30.74 -13.04 17.05
N ARG A 111 -29.43 -13.33 17.09
CA ARG A 111 -28.40 -13.11 16.03
C ARG A 111 -27.48 -11.90 16.11
N ASP A 112 -27.37 -11.21 17.24
CA ASP A 112 -26.46 -10.08 17.30
C ASP A 112 -25.38 -10.23 18.37
N ASP A 113 -24.24 -10.80 17.95
CA ASP A 113 -22.99 -10.83 18.73
C ASP A 113 -22.66 -9.43 19.27
N PHE A 114 -22.93 -8.35 18.53
CA PHE A 114 -22.63 -6.99 18.97
C PHE A 114 -23.37 -6.60 20.24
N ILE A 115 -24.57 -7.12 20.49
CA ILE A 115 -25.31 -6.79 21.72
C ILE A 115 -24.64 -7.44 22.93
N VAL A 116 -24.18 -8.68 22.81
CA VAL A 116 -23.48 -9.37 23.90
C VAL A 116 -22.09 -8.77 24.11
N LEU A 117 -21.38 -8.47 23.02
CA LEU A 117 -20.11 -7.75 23.06
C LEU A 117 -20.26 -6.36 23.69
N HIS A 118 -21.35 -5.65 23.42
CA HIS A 118 -21.63 -4.35 24.04
C HIS A 118 -21.77 -4.46 25.56
N ARG A 119 -22.50 -5.47 26.05
CA ARG A 119 -22.60 -5.70 27.50
C ARG A 119 -21.26 -6.08 28.13
N LEU A 120 -20.45 -6.88 27.43
CA LEU A 120 -19.09 -7.19 27.85
C LEU A 120 -18.24 -5.91 27.91
N TRP A 121 -18.35 -5.06 26.91
CA TRP A 121 -17.68 -3.76 26.84
C TRP A 121 -18.13 -2.85 27.99
N GLU A 122 -19.43 -2.73 28.27
CA GLU A 122 -19.98 -1.98 29.41
C GLU A 122 -19.47 -2.52 30.75
N PHE A 123 -19.46 -3.84 30.92
CA PHE A 123 -18.93 -4.50 32.11
C PHE A 123 -17.47 -4.11 32.34
N CYS A 124 -16.64 -4.19 31.30
CA CYS A 124 -15.24 -3.82 31.40
C CYS A 124 -15.02 -2.33 31.64
N HIS A 125 -15.94 -1.44 31.22
CA HIS A 125 -15.85 0.00 31.49
C HIS A 125 -16.19 0.40 32.92
N GLN A 126 -16.74 -0.50 33.72
CA GLN A 126 -16.93 -0.24 35.14
C GLN A 126 -15.59 -0.21 35.86
N LYS A 127 -15.36 0.81 36.68
CA LYS A 127 -14.07 1.03 37.39
C LYS A 127 -13.61 -0.18 38.21
N THR A 128 -14.53 -1.01 38.68
CA THR A 128 -14.26 -2.21 39.49
C THR A 128 -13.68 -3.37 38.69
N HIS A 129 -13.76 -3.35 37.36
CA HIS A 129 -13.43 -4.48 36.50
C HIS A 129 -12.19 -4.27 35.62
N GLY A 130 -11.47 -3.15 35.74
CA GLY A 130 -10.33 -2.82 34.85
C GLY A 130 -9.24 -3.90 34.78
N ASN A 131 -9.00 -4.65 35.86
CA ASN A 131 -8.00 -5.73 35.88
C ASN A 131 -8.62 -7.14 35.74
N SER A 132 -9.94 -7.24 35.53
CA SER A 132 -10.63 -8.52 35.35
C SER A 132 -10.38 -9.07 33.95
N TRP A 133 -10.46 -10.40 33.82
CA TRP A 133 -10.57 -11.06 32.53
C TRP A 133 -12.02 -11.38 32.22
N VAL A 134 -12.35 -11.43 30.95
CA VAL A 134 -13.67 -11.81 30.45
C VAL A 134 -13.52 -12.86 29.36
N VAL A 135 -14.52 -13.73 29.23
CA VAL A 135 -14.59 -14.70 28.13
C VAL A 135 -15.80 -14.36 27.26
N PHE A 136 -15.60 -14.34 25.96
CA PHE A 136 -16.68 -14.25 24.98
C PHE A 136 -16.82 -15.58 24.23
N LEU A 137 -18.04 -16.11 24.23
CA LEU A 137 -18.42 -17.33 23.53
C LEU A 137 -19.54 -17.01 22.54
N THR A 138 -19.60 -17.75 21.43
CA THR A 138 -20.76 -17.76 20.54
C THR A 138 -21.10 -19.18 20.12
N SER A 139 -22.38 -19.41 19.82
CA SER A 139 -22.88 -20.65 19.24
C SER A 139 -23.10 -20.55 17.72
N GLN A 140 -22.70 -19.43 17.10
CA GLN A 140 -22.90 -19.22 15.67
C GLN A 140 -22.13 -20.28 14.86
N ASP A 141 -22.85 -21.06 14.06
CA ASP A 141 -22.28 -22.08 13.19
C ASP A 141 -21.67 -21.42 11.95
N LEU A 142 -20.40 -21.73 11.67
CA LEU A 142 -19.68 -21.21 10.52
C LEU A 142 -19.51 -22.24 9.38
N SER A 143 -20.14 -23.42 9.42
CA SER A 143 -19.95 -24.45 8.39
C SER A 143 -21.22 -25.11 7.86
N ILE A 144 -21.08 -25.80 6.72
CA ILE A 144 -22.11 -26.61 6.06
C ILE A 144 -22.23 -28.00 6.74
N ASP A 145 -21.25 -28.40 7.56
CA ASP A 145 -21.19 -29.69 8.26
C ASP A 145 -21.30 -29.50 9.79
N PRO A 146 -22.49 -29.73 10.37
CA PRO A 146 -22.74 -29.47 11.79
C PRO A 146 -21.84 -30.27 12.75
N GLN A 147 -21.37 -31.46 12.37
CA GLN A 147 -20.52 -32.28 13.24
C GLN A 147 -19.13 -31.67 13.37
N LYS A 148 -18.57 -31.23 12.24
CA LYS A 148 -17.28 -30.53 12.18
C LYS A 148 -17.33 -29.21 12.93
N SER A 149 -18.42 -28.45 12.75
CA SER A 149 -18.66 -27.21 13.49
C SER A 149 -18.74 -27.44 15.00
N ALA A 150 -19.47 -28.46 15.45
CA ALA A 150 -19.57 -28.81 16.86
C ALA A 150 -18.20 -29.16 17.46
N GLN A 151 -17.40 -29.97 16.76
CA GLN A 151 -16.04 -30.31 17.21
C GLN A 151 -15.14 -29.07 17.26
N LEU A 152 -15.21 -28.20 16.27
CA LEU A 152 -14.44 -26.96 16.25
C LEU A 152 -14.83 -26.04 17.40
N LEU A 153 -16.13 -25.79 17.59
CA LEU A 153 -16.64 -24.99 18.70
C LEU A 153 -16.20 -25.57 20.05
N ARG A 154 -16.22 -26.90 20.21
CA ARG A 154 -15.70 -27.57 21.41
C ARG A 154 -14.22 -27.30 21.65
N ILE A 155 -13.40 -27.26 20.60
CA ILE A 155 -11.96 -26.97 20.71
C ILE A 155 -11.72 -25.48 21.02
N MET A 156 -12.46 -24.58 20.37
CA MET A 156 -12.36 -23.14 20.56
C MET A 156 -12.81 -22.73 21.98
N THR A 157 -13.95 -23.25 22.43
CA THR A 157 -14.48 -23.02 23.78
C THR A 157 -13.55 -23.61 24.84
N LYS A 158 -13.03 -24.83 24.64
CA LYS A 158 -12.05 -25.42 25.57
C LYS A 158 -10.82 -24.54 25.75
N GLY A 159 -10.30 -23.94 24.68
CA GLY A 159 -9.12 -23.08 24.76
C GLY A 159 -9.41 -21.72 25.39
N ALA A 160 -10.53 -21.07 25.04
CA ALA A 160 -10.91 -19.80 25.66
C ALA A 160 -11.18 -19.91 27.18
N LEU A 161 -11.58 -21.10 27.65
CA LEU A 161 -11.79 -21.43 29.07
C LEU A 161 -10.58 -22.11 29.72
N SER A 162 -9.49 -22.32 28.99
CA SER A 162 -8.35 -23.09 29.50
C SER A 162 -7.56 -22.28 30.52
N LYS A 163 -6.83 -22.98 31.40
CA LYS A 163 -5.95 -22.32 32.37
C LYS A 163 -4.89 -21.45 31.69
N GLU A 164 -4.45 -21.86 30.50
CA GLU A 164 -3.45 -21.16 29.68
C GLU A 164 -3.97 -19.80 29.17
N CYS A 165 -5.26 -19.66 28.91
CA CYS A 165 -5.89 -18.36 28.61
C CYS A 165 -6.40 -17.62 29.85
N SER A 166 -6.23 -18.19 31.05
CA SER A 166 -6.68 -17.61 32.33
C SER A 166 -5.53 -17.00 33.14
N ILE A 167 -5.89 -16.18 34.13
CA ILE A 167 -5.06 -15.24 34.90
C ILE A 167 -3.77 -15.83 35.51
N ASP A 168 -3.72 -17.12 35.83
CA ASP A 168 -2.66 -17.70 36.68
C ASP A 168 -1.33 -18.01 35.99
N ILE A 169 -1.25 -18.02 34.65
CA ILE A 169 -0.03 -18.43 33.92
C ILE A 169 0.68 -17.25 33.24
N LEU A 170 0.03 -16.10 33.13
CA LEU A 170 0.68 -14.87 32.68
C LEU A 170 1.60 -14.13 33.70
N PRO A 171 1.86 -14.59 34.96
CA PRO A 171 2.84 -13.93 35.84
C PRO A 171 4.29 -14.04 35.36
N GLU A 172 4.63 -15.00 34.49
CA GLU A 172 5.95 -15.01 33.87
C GLU A 172 5.99 -14.00 32.73
N ALA A 173 6.68 -12.89 33.01
CA ALA A 173 6.92 -11.68 32.22
C ALA A 173 7.38 -11.83 30.75
N SER A 174 7.22 -12.99 30.13
CA SER A 174 7.68 -13.29 28.77
C SER A 174 6.62 -13.05 27.69
N MET A 175 5.32 -13.01 28.02
CA MET A 175 4.26 -12.85 27.02
C MET A 175 3.15 -11.94 27.54
N ASN A 176 3.34 -10.62 27.41
CA ASN A 176 2.34 -9.60 27.76
C ASN A 176 1.11 -9.68 26.83
N CYS A 177 0.31 -10.75 26.93
CA CYS A 177 -0.91 -10.96 26.13
C CYS A 177 -2.10 -10.26 26.78
N ASN A 178 -2.91 -9.55 26.00
CA ASN A 178 -4.19 -8.99 26.45
C ASN A 178 -5.43 -9.60 25.80
N VAL A 179 -5.24 -10.45 24.79
CA VAL A 179 -6.29 -11.28 24.18
C VAL A 179 -5.73 -12.68 23.94
N CYS A 180 -6.47 -13.71 24.35
CA CYS A 180 -6.13 -15.11 24.19
C CYS A 180 -7.26 -15.89 23.52
N SER A 181 -6.95 -16.70 22.52
CA SER A 181 -7.90 -17.59 21.86
C SER A 181 -7.27 -18.95 21.59
N THR A 182 -8.05 -19.96 21.20
CA THR A 182 -7.42 -21.19 20.71
C THR A 182 -6.57 -20.91 19.46
N ARG A 183 -7.02 -19.95 18.64
CA ARG A 183 -6.37 -19.56 17.39
C ARG A 183 -6.57 -18.09 17.05
N PHE A 184 -5.49 -17.40 16.67
CA PHE A 184 -5.54 -16.07 16.08
C PHE A 184 -5.21 -16.16 14.59
N SER A 185 -6.02 -15.52 13.74
CA SER A 185 -5.76 -15.37 12.32
C SER A 185 -5.60 -13.89 11.96
N PRO A 186 -4.48 -13.47 11.33
CA PRO A 186 -4.30 -12.09 10.87
C PRO A 186 -5.05 -11.77 9.56
N PHE A 187 -5.61 -12.77 8.88
CA PHE A 187 -6.27 -12.66 7.57
C PHE A 187 -7.69 -13.21 7.57
N PRO A 188 -8.62 -12.65 6.75
CA PRO A 188 -8.43 -11.46 5.90
C PRO A 188 -8.52 -10.16 6.72
N TYR A 189 -8.82 -10.29 8.01
CA TYR A 189 -8.73 -9.31 9.08
C TYR A 189 -8.28 -10.03 10.36
N PRO A 190 -7.67 -9.33 11.33
CA PRO A 190 -7.29 -9.92 12.61
C PRO A 190 -8.53 -10.43 13.32
N HIS A 191 -8.61 -11.74 13.57
CA HIS A 191 -9.76 -12.35 14.22
C HIS A 191 -9.43 -13.65 14.94
N SER A 192 -10.34 -14.07 15.81
CA SER A 192 -10.40 -15.44 16.33
C SER A 192 -11.45 -16.20 15.51
N PRO A 193 -11.12 -17.35 14.91
CA PRO A 193 -12.13 -18.18 14.24
C PRO A 193 -13.31 -18.46 15.19
N SER A 194 -14.52 -18.48 14.66
CA SER A 194 -15.75 -18.61 15.45
C SER A 194 -15.98 -17.52 16.50
N ASN A 195 -15.23 -16.41 16.50
CA ASN A 195 -15.38 -15.32 17.48
C ASN A 195 -15.40 -15.83 18.94
N ILE A 196 -14.49 -16.75 19.31
CA ILE A 196 -14.38 -17.27 20.67
C ILE A 196 -13.00 -16.90 21.24
N TRP A 197 -12.97 -16.21 22.37
CA TRP A 197 -11.75 -15.66 22.96
C TRP A 197 -11.94 -15.25 24.42
N SER A 198 -10.82 -14.95 25.07
CA SER A 198 -10.74 -14.30 26.39
C SER A 198 -9.87 -13.05 26.30
N ALA A 199 -10.15 -12.02 27.10
CA ALA A 199 -9.39 -10.77 27.08
C ALA A 199 -9.38 -10.06 28.43
N GLN A 200 -8.39 -9.17 28.61
CA GLN A 200 -8.33 -8.27 29.75
C GLN A 200 -9.28 -7.09 29.58
N CYS A 201 -10.03 -6.76 30.62
CA CYS A 201 -10.92 -5.60 30.60
C CYS A 201 -10.17 -4.27 30.38
N SER A 202 -8.95 -4.14 30.88
CA SER A 202 -8.09 -2.97 30.62
C SER A 202 -7.87 -2.73 29.13
N TYR A 203 -7.77 -3.80 28.34
CA TYR A 203 -7.67 -3.72 26.89
C TYR A 203 -9.03 -3.47 26.24
N ILE A 204 -10.09 -4.16 26.69
CA ILE A 204 -11.45 -3.92 26.18
C ILE A 204 -11.88 -2.46 26.35
N GLN A 205 -11.42 -1.79 27.42
CA GLN A 205 -11.64 -0.36 27.66
C GLN A 205 -11.08 0.55 26.55
N GLU A 206 -10.13 0.06 25.76
CA GLU A 206 -9.52 0.80 24.65
C GLU A 206 -10.23 0.58 23.33
N LEU A 207 -11.10 -0.44 23.25
CA LEU A 207 -11.88 -0.74 22.05
C LEU A 207 -13.04 0.25 21.90
N VAL A 208 -13.35 0.61 20.66
CA VAL A 208 -14.58 1.32 20.34
C VAL A 208 -15.78 0.46 20.72
N ASP A 209 -16.90 1.09 21.09
CA ASP A 209 -18.15 0.38 21.34
C ASP A 209 -18.47 -0.55 20.15
N PRO A 210 -18.68 -1.85 20.38
CA PRO A 210 -18.96 -2.82 19.32
C PRO A 210 -20.16 -2.42 18.45
N LEU A 211 -21.19 -1.75 19.00
CA LEU A 211 -22.33 -1.25 18.21
C LEU A 211 -21.93 -0.16 17.20
N MET A 212 -20.88 0.61 17.52
CA MET A 212 -20.33 1.63 16.64
C MET A 212 -19.32 1.04 15.64
N PHE A 213 -18.62 -0.03 16.03
CA PHE A 213 -17.57 -0.65 15.24
C PHE A 213 -18.03 -1.09 13.85
N ASP A 214 -19.18 -1.76 13.73
CA ASP A 214 -19.70 -2.23 12.42
C ASP A 214 -19.94 -1.06 11.45
N THR A 215 -20.46 0.06 11.96
CA THR A 215 -20.66 1.27 11.15
C THR A 215 -19.31 1.85 10.71
N GLN A 216 -18.36 1.96 11.62
CA GLN A 216 -17.04 2.51 11.32
C GLN A 216 -16.27 1.65 10.31
N ILE A 217 -16.22 0.32 10.50
CA ILE A 217 -15.51 -0.57 9.57
C ILE A 217 -16.17 -0.59 8.18
N LYS A 218 -17.50 -0.42 8.09
CA LYS A 218 -18.19 -0.21 6.81
C LYS A 218 -17.71 1.07 6.13
N THR A 219 -17.63 2.19 6.85
CA THR A 219 -17.10 3.46 6.32
C THR A 219 -15.64 3.30 5.88
N VAL A 220 -14.79 2.63 6.69
CA VAL A 220 -13.39 2.32 6.29
C VAL A 220 -13.36 1.49 5.01
N ASN A 221 -14.23 0.50 4.88
CA ASN A 221 -14.31 -0.35 3.69
C ASN A 221 -14.79 0.40 2.45
N GLU A 222 -15.59 1.46 2.61
CA GLU A 222 -16.06 2.32 1.52
C GLU A 222 -15.03 3.36 1.11
N MET A 223 -14.27 3.90 2.07
CA MET A 223 -13.20 4.87 1.83
C MET A 223 -11.89 4.22 1.39
N SER A 224 -11.69 2.95 1.72
CA SER A 224 -10.47 2.21 1.42
C SER A 224 -10.26 2.12 -0.09
N PRO A 225 -9.15 2.67 -0.63
CA PRO A 225 -8.82 2.54 -2.05
C PRO A 225 -8.46 1.10 -2.43
N TYR A 226 -8.39 0.20 -1.44
CA TYR A 226 -7.98 -1.19 -1.56
C TYR A 226 -9.15 -2.18 -1.62
N THR A 227 -10.39 -1.72 -1.44
CA THR A 227 -11.55 -2.60 -1.37
C THR A 227 -12.34 -2.53 -2.68
N ASN A 228 -12.22 -3.55 -3.54
CA ASN A 228 -13.14 -3.70 -4.67
C ASN A 228 -14.52 -4.20 -4.17
N GLN A 229 -15.58 -4.00 -4.97
CA GLN A 229 -16.96 -4.30 -4.54
C GLN A 229 -17.18 -5.79 -4.24
N GLU A 230 -16.42 -6.69 -4.89
CA GLU A 230 -16.49 -8.14 -4.68
C GLU A 230 -15.80 -8.57 -3.37
N ASN A 231 -14.72 -7.90 -2.98
CA ASN A 231 -13.94 -8.19 -1.79
C ASN A 231 -14.56 -7.64 -0.51
N LYS A 232 -15.58 -6.76 -0.60
CA LYS A 232 -16.27 -6.19 0.57
C LYS A 232 -16.77 -7.25 1.55
N LYS A 233 -17.19 -8.42 1.05
CA LYS A 233 -17.67 -9.54 1.89
C LYS A 233 -16.60 -10.20 2.75
N PHE A 234 -15.31 -9.99 2.46
CA PHE A 234 -14.19 -10.60 3.20
C PHE A 234 -13.40 -9.55 4.01
N CYS A 235 -13.90 -8.33 4.13
CA CYS A 235 -13.17 -7.21 4.74
C CYS A 235 -13.56 -6.95 6.20
N GLY A 236 -14.03 -7.95 6.93
CA GLY A 236 -14.37 -7.80 8.34
C GLY A 236 -15.57 -6.89 8.57
N SER A 237 -16.56 -6.95 7.69
CA SER A 237 -17.83 -6.20 7.80
C SER A 237 -19.01 -7.15 8.02
N SER A 238 -20.16 -6.65 8.51
CA SER A 238 -21.33 -7.50 8.78
C SER A 238 -21.03 -8.50 9.91
N GLU A 239 -21.50 -9.74 9.83
CA GLU A 239 -21.25 -10.79 10.85
C GLU A 239 -19.75 -10.97 11.17
N GLN A 240 -18.87 -10.73 10.19
CA GLN A 240 -17.42 -10.81 10.35
C GLN A 240 -16.82 -9.67 11.20
N ALA A 241 -17.52 -8.54 11.32
CA ALA A 241 -17.04 -7.40 12.10
C ALA A 241 -17.01 -7.72 13.60
N ALA A 242 -17.93 -8.54 14.11
CA ALA A 242 -17.92 -8.97 15.50
C ALA A 242 -16.64 -9.77 15.83
N ALA A 243 -16.23 -10.69 14.94
CA ALA A 243 -14.99 -11.46 15.09
C ALA A 243 -13.72 -10.60 14.96
N HIS A 244 -13.80 -9.50 14.20
CA HIS A 244 -12.71 -8.55 14.03
C HIS A 244 -12.53 -7.63 15.24
N TRP A 245 -13.63 -7.24 15.89
CA TRP A 245 -13.69 -6.18 16.89
C TRP A 245 -12.61 -6.29 17.97
N VAL A 246 -12.44 -7.46 18.59
CA VAL A 246 -11.50 -7.66 19.70
C VAL A 246 -10.03 -7.49 19.29
N TYR A 247 -9.69 -7.59 18.01
CA TYR A 247 -8.32 -7.39 17.51
C TYR A 247 -8.16 -6.10 16.69
N SER A 248 -9.19 -5.26 16.67
CA SER A 248 -9.23 -4.06 15.83
C SER A 248 -8.36 -2.91 16.34
N HIS A 249 -7.87 -2.98 17.57
CA HIS A 249 -7.06 -1.91 18.16
C HIS A 249 -5.55 -2.20 18.07
N PRO A 250 -4.68 -1.20 17.79
CA PRO A 250 -3.24 -1.41 17.69
C PRO A 250 -2.56 -1.93 18.95
N ARG A 251 -3.15 -1.75 20.13
CA ARG A 251 -2.60 -2.28 21.39
C ARG A 251 -2.99 -3.74 21.65
N ALA A 252 -3.69 -4.40 20.74
CA ALA A 252 -3.86 -5.84 20.80
C ALA A 252 -2.49 -6.52 20.93
N THR A 253 -2.38 -7.46 21.85
CA THR A 253 -1.22 -8.34 22.01
C THR A 253 -1.76 -9.76 22.00
N PRO A 254 -2.09 -10.27 20.79
CA PRO A 254 -2.80 -11.53 20.67
C PRO A 254 -1.88 -12.68 21.06
N CYS A 255 -2.44 -13.65 21.74
CA CYS A 255 -1.86 -14.96 21.96
C CYS A 255 -2.87 -16.02 21.54
N ASP A 256 -2.36 -17.15 21.08
CA ASP A 256 -3.19 -18.31 20.80
C ASP A 256 -2.65 -19.57 21.48
N LEU A 257 -3.33 -20.72 21.35
CA LEU A 257 -2.96 -21.97 22.02
C LEU A 257 -2.54 -23.09 21.04
N HIS A 258 -3.04 -23.05 19.80
CA HIS A 258 -2.83 -24.11 18.82
C HIS A 258 -1.38 -24.15 18.32
N ILE A 259 -0.77 -25.33 18.28
CA ILE A 259 0.62 -25.53 17.84
C ILE A 259 0.76 -25.87 16.36
N GLU A 260 -0.26 -26.48 15.76
CA GLU A 260 -0.17 -26.94 14.36
C GLU A 260 -0.59 -25.83 13.39
N SER A 261 0.11 -25.77 12.25
CA SER A 261 -0.08 -24.78 11.18
C SER A 261 -1.19 -25.14 10.19
N ASN A 262 -1.80 -26.32 10.28
CA ASN A 262 -2.92 -26.76 9.45
C ASN A 262 -4.25 -26.09 9.84
N PHE A 263 -4.32 -25.48 11.02
CA PHE A 263 -5.50 -24.78 11.51
C PHE A 263 -5.34 -23.28 11.28
N GLN A 264 -5.43 -22.82 10.02
CA GLN A 264 -5.18 -21.42 9.69
C GLN A 264 -6.47 -20.60 9.64
N TRP A 265 -7.35 -20.87 8.69
CA TRP A 265 -8.36 -19.90 8.28
C TRP A 265 -9.79 -20.42 8.33
N THR A 266 -9.97 -21.67 7.89
CA THR A 266 -11.28 -22.16 7.46
C THR A 266 -12.07 -22.84 8.56
N THR A 267 -13.37 -22.62 8.46
CA THR A 267 -14.44 -23.40 9.11
C THR A 267 -14.55 -24.81 8.53
N GLN A 268 -13.88 -25.04 7.40
CA GLN A 268 -13.55 -26.36 6.91
C GLN A 268 -12.35 -26.84 7.72
N PRO A 269 -12.54 -27.76 8.68
CA PRO A 269 -11.39 -28.46 9.20
C PRO A 269 -10.74 -29.16 8.01
N GLY A 270 -9.52 -28.77 7.67
CA GLY A 270 -8.54 -29.76 7.23
C GLY A 270 -8.63 -30.93 8.20
N PRO A 271 -8.40 -32.19 7.77
CA PRO A 271 -8.71 -33.35 8.59
C PRO A 271 -8.04 -33.18 9.96
N PHE A 272 -8.78 -32.74 10.99
CA PHE A 272 -8.39 -32.87 12.38
C PHE A 272 -8.38 -34.39 12.53
N PRO A 273 -7.21 -35.03 12.51
CA PRO A 273 -7.16 -36.47 12.33
C PRO A 273 -7.61 -37.09 13.65
N ASN A 274 -8.91 -37.30 13.83
CA ASN A 274 -9.53 -37.92 15.00
C ASN A 274 -8.99 -37.43 16.36
N LEU A 275 -8.50 -36.19 16.45
CA LEU A 275 -7.99 -35.66 17.71
C LEU A 275 -9.18 -35.56 18.67
N ARG A 276 -9.18 -36.42 19.69
CA ARG A 276 -10.11 -36.28 20.80
C ARG A 276 -9.77 -34.96 21.48
N SER A 277 -10.79 -34.24 21.95
CA SER A 277 -10.60 -32.95 22.64
C SER A 277 -9.58 -33.03 23.77
N ASP A 278 -9.39 -34.21 24.36
CA ASP A 278 -8.48 -34.48 25.47
C ASP A 278 -7.01 -34.60 25.07
N ASP A 279 -6.72 -34.85 23.78
CA ASP A 279 -5.36 -35.03 23.26
C ASP A 279 -4.70 -33.70 22.82
N LEU A 280 -5.45 -32.60 22.82
CA LEU A 280 -4.93 -31.29 22.43
C LEU A 280 -4.04 -30.71 23.54
N ALA A 281 -2.73 -30.69 23.28
CA ALA A 281 -1.78 -29.96 24.08
C ALA A 281 -1.89 -28.46 23.76
N PHE A 282 -2.52 -27.70 24.68
CA PHE A 282 -2.48 -26.25 24.62
C PHE A 282 -1.12 -25.75 25.09
N LEU A 283 -0.51 -24.91 24.27
CA LEU A 283 0.74 -24.24 24.60
C LEU A 283 0.55 -22.78 24.25
N LEU A 284 0.42 -21.90 25.24
CA LEU A 284 0.28 -20.46 25.03
C LEU A 284 1.54 -19.87 24.39
N LYS A 285 1.36 -19.06 23.35
CA LYS A 285 2.40 -18.28 22.68
C LYS A 285 1.81 -17.00 22.10
N ALA A 286 2.65 -15.99 21.98
CA ALA A 286 2.38 -14.80 21.18
C ALA A 286 1.98 -15.18 19.75
N ALA A 287 0.91 -14.54 19.28
CA ALA A 287 0.42 -14.64 17.93
C ALA A 287 0.75 -13.35 17.15
N PRO A 288 0.76 -13.38 15.80
CA PRO A 288 0.65 -14.56 14.94
C PRO A 288 1.88 -15.46 15.06
N ARG A 289 1.65 -16.78 15.20
CA ARG A 289 2.73 -17.78 15.34
C ARG A 289 3.43 -18.14 14.05
N PHE A 290 2.72 -17.99 12.94
CA PHE A 290 3.13 -18.52 11.65
C PHE A 290 3.49 -17.39 10.71
N PRO A 291 4.52 -17.58 9.87
CA PRO A 291 4.95 -16.57 8.92
C PRO A 291 3.82 -16.26 7.93
N LEU A 292 3.80 -15.03 7.42
CA LEU A 292 2.77 -14.52 6.50
C LEU A 292 2.50 -15.46 5.30
N ALA A 293 3.54 -16.11 4.78
CA ALA A 293 3.43 -17.01 3.64
C ALA A 293 2.51 -18.21 3.90
N GLN A 294 2.50 -18.75 5.12
CA GLN A 294 1.64 -19.90 5.44
C GLN A 294 0.17 -19.53 5.29
N TRP A 295 -0.23 -18.34 5.75
CA TRP A 295 -1.59 -17.81 5.63
C TRP A 295 -2.05 -17.54 4.19
N ARG A 296 -1.14 -17.55 3.20
CA ARG A 296 -1.42 -17.24 1.80
C ARG A 296 -1.73 -18.49 0.97
N ASP A 297 -1.17 -19.64 1.33
CA ASP A 297 -1.17 -20.84 0.49
C ASP A 297 -2.48 -21.67 0.58
N ASP A 298 -3.40 -21.32 1.48
CA ASP A 298 -4.65 -22.07 1.74
C ASP A 298 -5.77 -21.90 0.70
N GLY A 299 -5.45 -21.49 -0.55
CA GLY A 299 -6.33 -21.62 -1.71
C GLY A 299 -7.57 -20.73 -1.75
N CYS A 300 -7.85 -19.93 -0.71
CA CYS A 300 -8.95 -18.96 -0.71
C CYS A 300 -8.66 -17.67 -1.48
N PHE A 301 -7.41 -17.42 -1.88
CA PHE A 301 -7.01 -16.19 -2.54
C PHE A 301 -6.24 -16.49 -3.82
N ASN A 302 -6.80 -16.11 -4.97
CA ASN A 302 -6.05 -16.11 -6.22
C ASN A 302 -4.90 -15.10 -6.08
N ALA A 303 -3.67 -15.51 -6.40
CA ALA A 303 -2.46 -14.68 -6.30
C ALA A 303 -2.57 -13.32 -7.02
N ASP A 304 -3.53 -13.18 -7.93
CA ASP A 304 -3.78 -11.98 -8.73
C ASP A 304 -4.70 -10.94 -8.06
N GLN A 305 -5.32 -11.25 -6.92
CA GLN A 305 -6.18 -10.29 -6.21
C GLN A 305 -5.40 -9.61 -5.09
N VAL A 306 -5.32 -8.27 -5.13
CA VAL A 306 -4.85 -7.47 -3.99
C VAL A 306 -5.89 -7.59 -2.88
N VAL A 307 -5.68 -8.54 -1.97
CA VAL A 307 -6.61 -8.79 -0.86
C VAL A 307 -6.34 -7.77 0.25
N LYS A 308 -7.40 -7.09 0.69
CA LYS A 308 -7.35 -6.18 1.84
C LYS A 308 -6.80 -6.93 3.05
N GLY A 309 -5.85 -6.31 3.73
CA GLY A 309 -5.23 -6.84 4.94
C GLY A 309 -3.80 -7.33 4.80
N PHE A 310 -3.34 -7.65 3.58
CA PHE A 310 -1.99 -8.18 3.33
C PHE A 310 -0.91 -7.11 3.30
N ALA A 311 -1.28 -5.85 3.14
CA ALA A 311 -0.36 -4.74 3.24
C ALA A 311 -0.44 -4.06 4.60
N LEU A 312 0.74 -3.79 5.19
CA LEU A 312 0.91 -3.01 6.40
C LEU A 312 0.13 -1.68 6.37
N ASN A 313 0.17 -0.99 5.23
CA ASN A 313 -0.50 0.30 5.06
C ASN A 313 -2.02 0.20 5.09
N GLN A 314 -2.61 -0.92 4.66
CA GLN A 314 -4.05 -1.15 4.75
C GLN A 314 -4.49 -1.28 6.21
N ARG A 315 -3.69 -1.98 7.04
CA ARG A 315 -3.95 -2.09 8.48
C ARG A 315 -3.79 -0.77 9.20
N ARG A 316 -2.76 0.00 8.87
CA ARG A 316 -2.58 1.35 9.41
C ARG A 316 -3.76 2.25 9.08
N PHE A 317 -4.20 2.27 7.83
CA PHE A 317 -5.36 3.07 7.40
C PHE A 317 -6.62 2.67 8.16
N GLU A 318 -6.86 1.37 8.31
CA GLU A 318 -8.00 0.85 9.08
C GLU A 318 -7.97 1.33 10.53
N TYR A 319 -6.85 1.15 11.23
CA TYR A 319 -6.73 1.58 12.63
C TYR A 319 -6.83 3.10 12.82
N GLN A 320 -6.20 3.88 11.95
CA GLN A 320 -6.28 5.34 12.00
C GLN A 320 -7.72 5.84 11.80
N SER A 321 -8.48 5.13 10.97
CA SER A 321 -9.86 5.51 10.69
C SER A 321 -10.82 5.14 11.82
N ILE A 322 -10.55 4.04 12.53
CA ILE A 322 -11.38 3.58 13.66
C ILE A 322 -11.00 4.29 14.96
N TYR A 323 -9.71 4.57 15.15
CA TYR A 323 -9.13 5.15 16.37
C TYR A 323 -8.33 6.44 16.06
N PRO A 324 -9.00 7.53 15.63
CA PRO A 324 -8.32 8.77 15.23
C PRO A 324 -7.57 9.43 16.39
N ASP A 325 -8.06 9.32 17.62
CA ASP A 325 -7.42 9.95 18.80
C ASP A 325 -6.10 9.30 19.20
N VAL A 326 -5.94 8.01 18.90
CA VAL A 326 -4.66 7.29 19.07
C VAL A 326 -3.63 7.77 18.05
N SER A 327 -4.08 8.34 16.93
CA SER A 327 -3.21 8.86 15.87
C SER A 327 -2.84 10.34 16.04
N SER A 328 -3.61 11.10 16.83
CA SER A 328 -3.49 12.56 16.96
C SER A 328 -2.76 13.04 18.22
N SER A 329 -2.35 12.15 19.13
CA SER A 329 -1.62 12.54 20.34
C SER A 329 -0.22 13.09 20.00
N THR A 330 -0.17 14.41 19.82
CA THR A 330 0.91 15.23 19.25
C THR A 330 1.71 16.00 20.32
N ALA A 331 1.69 15.55 21.58
CA ALA A 331 2.23 16.35 22.69
C ALA A 331 3.76 16.24 22.93
N VAL A 332 4.53 15.55 22.09
CA VAL A 332 6.00 15.60 22.14
C VAL A 332 6.56 15.80 20.73
N ALA A 333 7.28 16.90 20.54
CA ALA A 333 7.86 17.30 19.26
C ALA A 333 8.80 16.22 18.71
N SER A 334 8.52 15.77 17.46
CA SER A 334 9.29 14.89 16.55
C SER A 334 10.18 13.80 17.17
N PRO A 335 9.99 12.51 16.78
CA PRO A 335 10.19 12.11 15.38
C PRO A 335 9.26 10.98 14.86
N SER A 336 9.25 10.78 13.53
CA SER A 336 8.76 9.59 12.80
C SER A 336 7.23 9.40 12.67
N PRO A 337 6.71 8.91 11.53
CA PRO A 337 5.30 8.60 11.34
C PRO A 337 4.88 7.48 12.28
N LEU A 338 4.06 7.81 13.28
CA LEU A 338 3.45 6.91 14.26
C LEU A 338 4.44 5.93 14.90
N GLN A 339 4.90 6.23 16.11
CA GLN A 339 5.30 5.18 17.05
C GLN A 339 4.04 4.37 17.45
N LEU A 340 3.44 3.64 16.49
CA LEU A 340 2.85 2.36 16.84
C LEU A 340 3.95 1.65 17.62
N ASN A 341 3.70 1.38 18.90
CA ASN A 341 4.68 0.79 19.80
C ASN A 341 5.45 -0.32 19.05
N HIS A 342 6.76 -0.43 19.24
CA HIS A 342 7.59 -1.49 18.64
C HIS A 342 7.01 -2.89 18.90
N ASP A 343 6.11 -3.00 19.88
CA ASP A 343 5.41 -4.20 20.30
C ASP A 343 4.12 -4.53 19.51
N TRP A 344 3.68 -3.71 18.55
CA TRP A 344 2.49 -4.08 17.75
C TRP A 344 2.76 -5.38 16.99
N TRP A 345 1.90 -6.38 17.19
CA TRP A 345 2.03 -7.73 16.63
C TRP A 345 2.18 -7.73 15.10
N GLY A 346 1.61 -6.72 14.44
CA GLY A 346 1.72 -6.58 13.00
C GLY A 346 3.13 -6.30 12.52
N TRP A 347 3.96 -5.61 13.30
CA TRP A 347 5.36 -5.42 12.94
C TRP A 347 6.02 -6.78 12.72
N LYS A 348 5.91 -7.71 13.66
CA LYS A 348 6.49 -9.06 13.52
C LYS A 348 5.96 -9.82 12.30
N LEU A 349 4.66 -9.71 12.00
CA LEU A 349 4.06 -10.42 10.87
C LEU A 349 4.47 -9.86 9.50
N TRP A 350 4.55 -8.54 9.38
CA TRP A 350 4.81 -7.84 8.12
C TRP A 350 6.29 -7.48 7.91
N THR A 351 7.15 -7.63 8.92
CA THR A 351 8.61 -7.50 8.78
C THR A 351 9.28 -8.80 8.34
N ASP A 352 8.71 -9.97 8.68
CA ASP A 352 9.31 -11.30 8.43
C ASP A 352 9.11 -11.82 7.00
N THR A 353 8.52 -11.01 6.10
CA THR A 353 8.53 -11.28 4.65
C THR A 353 9.65 -10.56 3.94
N ASP A 354 10.81 -11.22 3.97
CA ASP A 354 12.00 -10.96 3.15
C ASP A 354 11.76 -10.93 1.61
N ALA A 355 10.52 -11.03 1.13
CA ALA A 355 10.16 -10.86 -0.29
C ALA A 355 9.43 -9.53 -0.59
N LEU A 356 8.82 -8.87 0.40
CA LEU A 356 8.24 -7.52 0.24
C LEU A 356 9.07 -6.47 0.99
N ALA A 357 9.79 -6.86 2.05
CA ALA A 357 10.72 -6.01 2.79
C ALA A 357 12.05 -5.78 2.06
N LYS A 358 12.40 -6.59 1.06
CA LYS A 358 13.47 -6.26 0.09
C LYS A 358 13.07 -5.19 -0.93
N PHE A 359 11.80 -4.77 -0.95
CA PHE A 359 11.43 -3.49 -1.52
C PHE A 359 11.38 -2.43 -0.42
N ASP A 360 12.49 -2.30 0.31
CA ASP A 360 12.77 -1.10 1.06
C ASP A 360 12.92 0.03 0.05
N TRP A 361 11.83 0.77 -0.18
CA TRP A 361 11.87 1.99 -0.98
C TRP A 361 12.97 2.92 -0.43
N ASN A 362 13.36 2.87 0.85
CA ASN A 362 14.46 3.70 1.34
C ASN A 362 15.86 3.18 0.97
N GLN A 363 16.08 1.88 0.77
CA GLN A 363 17.41 1.35 0.37
C GLN A 363 17.61 1.26 -1.15
N SER A 364 16.52 1.19 -1.94
CA SER A 364 16.61 1.03 -3.41
C SER A 364 16.41 2.33 -4.21
N LEU A 365 16.24 3.49 -3.54
CA LEU A 365 15.99 4.79 -4.20
C LEU A 365 17.24 5.67 -4.36
N VAL A 366 18.43 5.20 -3.96
CA VAL A 366 19.68 5.73 -4.50
C VAL A 366 19.87 5.07 -5.86
N ALA A 367 19.56 5.78 -6.95
CA ALA A 367 19.99 5.32 -8.26
C ALA A 367 21.53 5.23 -8.22
N GLN A 368 22.07 4.00 -8.21
CA GLN A 368 23.51 3.78 -8.10
C GLN A 368 24.21 4.55 -9.22
N GLY A 369 25.09 5.48 -8.85
CA GLY A 369 25.77 6.35 -9.81
C GLY A 369 25.04 7.67 -10.12
N THR A 370 24.00 8.06 -9.38
CA THR A 370 23.45 9.41 -9.45
C THR A 370 23.31 10.02 -8.07
N ASP A 371 23.45 11.35 -7.97
CA ASP A 371 23.19 12.11 -6.74
C ASP A 371 21.69 12.30 -6.44
N ILE A 372 20.81 11.63 -7.20
CA ILE A 372 19.36 11.75 -7.09
C ILE A 372 18.82 10.65 -6.19
N THR A 373 18.15 11.07 -5.11
CA THR A 373 17.40 10.23 -4.19
C THR A 373 15.91 10.53 -4.30
N TRP A 374 15.10 9.50 -4.42
CA TRP A 374 13.64 9.67 -4.37
C TRP A 374 13.19 9.58 -2.91
N VAL A 375 12.48 10.60 -2.43
CA VAL A 375 11.97 10.66 -1.06
C VAL A 375 10.45 10.78 -1.06
N PRO A 376 9.76 10.30 -0.01
CA PRO A 376 8.32 10.50 0.12
C PRO A 376 7.96 12.00 0.14
N VAL A 377 7.03 12.40 -0.71
CA VAL A 377 6.50 13.77 -0.78
C VAL A 377 5.81 14.09 0.54
N PRO A 378 6.16 15.20 1.21
CA PRO A 378 5.51 15.64 2.44
C PRO A 378 3.99 15.75 2.29
N GLU A 379 3.26 15.38 3.34
CA GLU A 379 1.80 15.33 3.29
C GLU A 379 1.15 16.66 2.91
N SER A 380 1.68 17.78 3.39
CA SER A 380 1.25 19.13 3.01
C SER A 380 1.27 19.34 1.49
N ARG A 381 2.39 18.97 0.83
CA ARG A 381 2.57 19.10 -0.62
C ARG A 381 1.66 18.13 -1.39
N ARG A 382 1.39 16.94 -0.84
CA ARG A 382 0.38 16.01 -1.39
C ARG A 382 -1.03 16.60 -1.33
N MET A 383 -1.40 17.22 -0.21
CA MET A 383 -2.70 17.86 -0.03
C MET A 383 -2.87 19.05 -0.98
N GLU A 384 -1.85 19.90 -1.12
CA GLU A 384 -1.84 21.03 -2.06
C GLU A 384 -2.05 20.56 -3.50
N TRP A 385 -1.32 19.52 -3.92
CA TRP A 385 -1.49 18.95 -5.26
C TRP A 385 -2.85 18.28 -5.47
N ASN A 386 -3.37 17.56 -4.46
CA ASN A 386 -4.71 16.99 -4.54
C ASN A 386 -5.78 18.08 -4.65
N ALA A 387 -5.60 19.22 -3.98
CA ALA A 387 -6.49 20.37 -4.10
C ALA A 387 -6.40 21.04 -5.48
N SER A 388 -5.21 21.09 -6.10
CA SER A 388 -5.00 21.72 -7.41
C SER A 388 -5.46 20.84 -8.60
N ARG A 389 -5.56 19.51 -8.41
CA ARG A 389 -6.04 18.54 -9.41
C ARG A 389 -7.49 18.71 -9.89
N MET A 390 -8.29 19.55 -9.24
CA MET A 390 -9.72 19.69 -9.53
C MET A 390 -10.08 20.85 -10.47
N VAL A 391 -9.11 21.58 -11.02
CA VAL A 391 -9.40 22.76 -11.83
C VAL A 391 -9.40 22.43 -13.34
N PRO A 392 -10.54 22.55 -14.06
CA PRO A 392 -10.57 22.48 -15.53
C PRO A 392 -9.59 23.48 -16.17
N PRO A 393 -9.08 23.21 -17.40
CA PRO A 393 -9.73 22.38 -18.43
C PRO A 393 -9.18 20.96 -18.62
N LEU A 394 -8.16 20.56 -17.88
CA LEU A 394 -7.61 19.20 -17.95
C LEU A 394 -7.93 18.49 -16.64
N HIS A 395 -9.20 18.07 -16.48
CA HIS A 395 -9.67 17.33 -15.30
C HIS A 395 -8.84 16.06 -15.01
N HIS A 396 -8.05 15.61 -15.99
CA HIS A 396 -7.15 14.48 -15.87
C HIS A 396 -5.78 14.84 -16.45
N CYS A 397 -4.96 15.56 -15.67
CA CYS A 397 -3.51 15.49 -15.78
C CYS A 397 -3.04 14.07 -15.41
N ILE A 398 -3.39 13.10 -16.25
CA ILE A 398 -3.02 11.69 -16.20
C ILE A 398 -2.45 11.40 -17.58
N LEU A 399 -1.16 11.05 -17.64
CA LEU A 399 -0.43 10.76 -18.87
C LEU A 399 -0.58 9.29 -19.29
N GLY A 400 -0.25 9.00 -20.56
CA GLY A 400 -0.12 7.64 -21.07
C GLY A 400 -1.35 6.74 -20.93
N GLY A 401 -1.09 5.44 -20.79
CA GLY A 401 -2.12 4.40 -20.63
C GLY A 401 -3.00 4.56 -19.39
N CYS A 402 -2.52 5.25 -18.35
CA CYS A 402 -3.26 5.49 -17.11
C CYS A 402 -4.50 6.36 -17.38
N ARG A 403 -4.40 7.27 -18.36
CA ARG A 403 -5.51 8.14 -18.82
C ARG A 403 -6.67 7.34 -19.40
N ARG A 404 -6.36 6.29 -20.16
CA ARG A 404 -7.36 5.43 -20.83
C ARG A 404 -8.12 4.51 -19.88
N GLY A 405 -7.68 4.41 -18.63
CA GLY A 405 -8.30 3.51 -17.66
C GLY A 405 -9.53 4.09 -16.96
N GLY A 406 -9.71 5.43 -16.98
CA GLY A 406 -10.57 6.09 -15.98
C GLY A 406 -10.13 5.76 -14.54
N GLN A 407 -8.91 5.27 -14.39
CA GLN A 407 -8.40 4.78 -13.12
C GLN A 407 -7.93 5.99 -12.37
N HIS A 408 -8.61 6.27 -11.25
CA HIS A 408 -7.95 6.96 -10.16
C HIS A 408 -6.65 6.21 -9.93
N LEU A 409 -5.54 6.91 -10.12
CA LEU A 409 -4.22 6.42 -9.77
C LEU A 409 -4.35 5.88 -8.36
N GLN A 410 -4.39 4.55 -8.23
CA GLN A 410 -4.43 3.92 -6.91
C GLN A 410 -3.26 4.54 -6.15
N SER A 411 -3.48 4.94 -4.90
CA SER A 411 -2.51 5.63 -4.05
C SER A 411 -1.30 4.74 -3.76
N THR A 412 -0.54 4.40 -4.80
CA THR A 412 0.72 3.72 -4.70
C THR A 412 1.70 4.74 -4.14
N ALA A 413 2.50 4.31 -3.17
CA ALA A 413 3.52 5.17 -2.57
C ALA A 413 4.43 5.80 -3.63
N ALA A 414 4.64 5.11 -4.76
CA ALA A 414 5.41 5.58 -5.91
C ALA A 414 4.93 6.91 -6.50
N LEU A 415 3.63 7.22 -6.46
CA LEU A 415 3.09 8.51 -6.95
C LEU A 415 3.53 9.70 -6.11
N PHE A 416 3.91 9.44 -4.87
CA PHE A 416 4.30 10.43 -3.89
C PHE A 416 5.77 10.29 -3.55
N LEU A 417 6.60 10.07 -4.57
CA LEU A 417 8.04 10.20 -4.48
C LEU A 417 8.46 11.46 -5.23
N GLU A 418 9.24 12.31 -4.59
CA GLU A 418 9.89 13.46 -5.21
C GLU A 418 11.39 13.23 -5.34
N PRO A 419 11.99 13.66 -6.44
CA PRO A 419 13.43 13.65 -6.57
C PRO A 419 14.02 14.69 -5.64
N THR A 420 15.07 14.31 -4.93
CA THR A 420 15.95 15.20 -4.17
C THR A 420 17.36 14.95 -4.64
N ARG A 421 18.18 15.99 -4.64
CA ARG A 421 19.61 15.86 -4.93
C ARG A 421 20.38 16.29 -3.69
N SER A 422 21.36 15.51 -3.28
CA SER A 422 22.11 15.79 -2.04
C SER A 422 22.77 17.17 -2.11
N GLY A 423 22.28 18.12 -1.30
CA GLY A 423 22.81 19.48 -1.24
C GLY A 423 22.46 20.39 -2.42
N GLU A 424 21.61 19.95 -3.36
CA GLU A 424 21.25 20.72 -4.55
C GLU A 424 19.74 20.87 -4.74
N THR A 425 19.34 21.99 -5.35
CA THR A 425 17.95 22.23 -5.72
C THR A 425 17.61 21.47 -7.00
N VAL A 426 16.47 20.80 -7.03
CA VAL A 426 15.89 20.24 -8.27
C VAL A 426 15.13 21.36 -8.97
N PHE A 427 15.49 21.65 -10.22
CA PHE A 427 14.90 22.77 -10.95
C PHE A 427 13.56 22.40 -11.60
N GLY A 428 12.60 23.32 -11.51
CA GLY A 428 11.26 23.15 -12.08
C GLY A 428 11.11 23.79 -13.46
N LEU A 429 9.92 23.63 -14.04
CA LEU A 429 9.59 24.22 -15.35
C LEU A 429 9.67 25.76 -15.35
N SER A 430 9.43 26.42 -14.21
CA SER A 430 9.59 27.87 -14.06
C SER A 430 11.02 28.33 -14.34
N ASN A 431 12.04 27.56 -13.91
CA ASN A 431 13.44 27.87 -14.12
C ASN A 431 13.81 27.81 -15.61
N ILE A 432 13.24 26.86 -16.35
CA ILE A 432 13.40 26.76 -17.81
C ILE A 432 12.82 28.00 -18.50
N LEU A 433 11.63 28.44 -18.10
CA LEU A 433 11.00 29.63 -18.66
C LEU A 433 11.79 30.90 -18.33
N GLU A 434 12.30 31.01 -17.11
CA GLU A 434 13.18 32.11 -16.71
C GLU A 434 14.45 32.14 -17.55
N GLU A 435 15.13 31.00 -17.68
CA GLU A 435 16.35 30.89 -18.47
C GLU A 435 16.08 31.24 -19.95
N LEU A 436 14.98 30.76 -20.52
CA LEU A 436 14.56 31.15 -21.87
C LEU A 436 14.36 32.65 -21.98
N HIS A 437 13.66 33.26 -21.01
CA HIS A 437 13.38 34.69 -20.98
C HIS A 437 14.64 35.55 -20.87
N THR A 438 15.61 35.12 -20.06
CA THR A 438 16.86 35.87 -19.82
C THR A 438 17.96 35.58 -20.84
N SER A 439 17.87 34.47 -21.58
CA SER A 439 18.90 34.07 -22.53
C SER A 439 19.08 35.11 -23.64
N LYS A 440 20.32 35.20 -24.16
CA LYS A 440 20.69 36.05 -25.30
C LYS A 440 19.96 35.72 -26.61
N LEU A 441 19.04 34.75 -26.62
CA LEU A 441 18.08 34.57 -27.73
C LEU A 441 17.27 35.84 -28.04
N ARG A 442 17.22 36.78 -27.09
CA ARG A 442 16.55 38.06 -27.22
C ARG A 442 17.43 39.12 -27.91
N ASP A 443 17.97 38.82 -29.09
CA ASP A 443 18.65 39.82 -29.94
C ASP A 443 17.69 40.93 -30.47
N ASN A 444 16.40 40.90 -30.13
CA ASN A 444 15.46 41.94 -30.50
C ASN A 444 14.47 42.24 -29.35
N PRO A 445 14.74 43.25 -28.50
CA PRO A 445 14.02 43.48 -27.24
C PRO A 445 12.57 43.98 -27.41
N GLY A 446 12.14 44.37 -28.61
CA GLY A 446 10.86 45.05 -28.87
C GLY A 446 9.64 44.19 -29.21
N HIS A 447 9.76 42.86 -29.32
CA HIS A 447 8.61 41.99 -29.60
C HIS A 447 8.23 41.16 -28.38
N GLU A 448 6.93 41.16 -28.04
CA GLU A 448 6.33 40.20 -27.12
C GLU A 448 6.46 38.82 -27.74
N ARG A 449 7.43 38.01 -27.27
CA ARG A 449 7.72 36.71 -27.87
C ARG A 449 7.13 35.58 -27.04
N VAL A 450 6.67 34.53 -27.74
CA VAL A 450 6.12 33.31 -27.15
C VAL A 450 7.25 32.33 -26.84
N CYS A 451 7.41 31.96 -25.57
CA CYS A 451 8.40 30.96 -25.15
C CYS A 451 7.90 29.57 -25.54
N THR A 452 8.65 28.88 -26.39
CA THR A 452 8.21 27.61 -26.97
C THR A 452 8.99 26.43 -26.41
N LEU A 453 8.29 25.38 -25.95
CA LEU A 453 8.89 24.08 -25.66
C LEU A 453 8.35 23.07 -26.66
N TRP A 454 9.21 22.56 -27.52
CA TRP A 454 8.83 21.70 -28.63
C TRP A 454 9.38 20.29 -28.45
N PHE A 455 8.51 19.35 -28.09
CA PHE A 455 8.83 17.95 -27.96
C PHE A 455 8.65 17.24 -29.31
N VAL A 456 9.69 16.52 -29.75
CA VAL A 456 9.69 15.87 -31.07
C VAL A 456 10.01 14.40 -30.90
N GLY A 457 9.13 13.51 -31.36
CA GLY A 457 9.34 12.08 -31.15
C GLY A 457 8.08 11.25 -31.15
N ASP A 458 8.01 10.30 -30.24
CA ASP A 458 6.90 9.35 -30.12
C ASP A 458 5.96 9.65 -28.95
N SER A 459 5.29 8.61 -28.43
CA SER A 459 4.38 8.69 -27.31
C SER A 459 5.01 9.22 -26.01
N THR A 460 6.28 8.92 -25.71
CA THR A 460 6.94 9.46 -24.49
C THR A 460 7.18 10.97 -24.57
N SER A 461 7.46 11.46 -25.78
CA SER A 461 7.60 12.90 -26.04
C SER A 461 6.23 13.60 -26.00
N SER A 462 5.16 12.91 -26.42
CA SER A 462 3.78 13.37 -26.19
C SER A 462 3.46 13.46 -24.69
N ASP A 463 3.81 12.43 -23.91
CA ASP A 463 3.58 12.43 -22.46
C ASP A 463 4.30 13.60 -21.78
N THR A 464 5.55 13.86 -22.17
CA THR A 464 6.32 14.99 -21.63
C THR A 464 5.70 16.35 -22.01
N ALA A 465 5.22 16.50 -23.24
CA ALA A 465 4.53 17.71 -23.68
C ALA A 465 3.29 18.01 -22.82
N ILE A 466 2.46 17.00 -22.56
CA ILE A 466 1.29 17.18 -21.69
C ILE A 466 1.69 17.36 -20.24
N GLY A 467 2.77 16.74 -19.81
CA GLY A 467 3.40 17.00 -18.54
C GLY A 467 3.73 18.49 -18.35
N ALA A 468 4.27 19.14 -19.39
CA ALA A 468 4.56 20.57 -19.38
C ALA A 468 3.28 21.41 -19.29
N VAL A 469 2.27 21.12 -20.11
CA VAL A 469 0.96 21.81 -20.06
C VAL A 469 0.35 21.73 -18.65
N CYS A 470 0.35 20.53 -18.05
CA CYS A 470 -0.17 20.30 -16.71
C CYS A 470 0.63 21.05 -15.63
N SER A 471 1.95 21.08 -15.75
CA SER A 471 2.82 21.81 -14.81
C SER A 471 2.59 23.33 -14.89
N LEU A 472 2.37 23.87 -16.09
CA LEU A 472 2.08 25.29 -16.29
C LEU A 472 0.73 25.70 -15.69
N ILE A 473 -0.32 24.92 -15.95
CA ILE A 473 -1.67 25.23 -15.48
C ILE A 473 -1.77 25.05 -13.96
N SER A 474 -1.36 23.89 -13.45
CA SER A 474 -1.58 23.55 -12.03
C SER A 474 -0.53 24.15 -11.09
N GLY A 475 0.72 24.34 -11.55
CA GLY A 475 1.83 24.79 -10.70
C GLY A 475 2.22 26.26 -10.89
N LEU A 476 1.96 26.85 -12.06
CA LEU A 476 2.48 28.17 -12.42
C LEU A 476 1.39 29.19 -12.80
N GLY A 477 0.12 28.83 -12.62
CA GLY A 477 -1.02 29.73 -12.79
C GLY A 477 -1.30 30.15 -14.24
N PHE A 478 -0.81 29.37 -15.22
CA PHE A 478 -1.13 29.62 -16.62
C PHE A 478 -2.57 29.18 -16.95
N LYS A 479 -3.17 29.86 -17.92
CA LYS A 479 -4.47 29.53 -18.50
C LYS A 479 -4.25 29.06 -19.94
N LEU A 480 -4.91 27.97 -20.32
CA LEU A 480 -4.94 27.51 -21.70
C LEU A 480 -5.82 28.46 -22.52
N VAL A 481 -5.23 29.11 -23.53
CA VAL A 481 -5.92 30.08 -24.39
C VAL A 481 -6.28 29.47 -25.74
N ARG A 482 -5.41 28.62 -26.28
CA ARG A 482 -5.61 27.96 -27.58
C ARG A 482 -4.99 26.57 -27.56
N CYS A 483 -5.56 25.63 -28.30
CA CYS A 483 -4.91 24.35 -28.55
C CYS A 483 -5.34 23.72 -29.88
N ARG A 484 -4.44 22.96 -30.49
CA ARG A 484 -4.70 22.13 -31.69
C ARG A 484 -4.17 20.74 -31.45
N ASN A 485 -4.91 19.72 -31.86
CA ASN A 485 -4.59 18.32 -31.55
C ASN A 485 -4.76 17.37 -32.76
N ASP A 486 -4.23 17.74 -33.91
CA ASP A 486 -4.51 17.02 -35.16
C ASP A 486 -3.79 15.67 -35.26
N ILE A 487 -2.70 15.46 -34.51
CA ILE A 487 -1.95 14.20 -34.55
C ILE A 487 -2.43 13.20 -33.51
N ILE A 488 -2.84 13.71 -32.35
CA ILE A 488 -2.95 12.87 -31.17
C ILE A 488 -4.40 12.43 -31.09
N GLY A 489 -4.70 11.39 -31.87
CA GLY A 489 -6.06 10.91 -32.12
C GLY A 489 -6.91 10.90 -30.86
N ALA A 490 -8.17 11.30 -30.99
CA ALA A 490 -9.15 11.50 -29.92
C ALA A 490 -9.14 10.43 -28.81
N GLN A 491 -8.77 9.20 -29.17
CA GLN A 491 -8.69 8.02 -28.30
C GLN A 491 -7.56 8.07 -27.25
N TRP A 492 -6.52 8.86 -27.47
CA TRP A 492 -5.36 8.95 -26.56
C TRP A 492 -5.54 10.07 -25.52
N TYR A 493 -6.41 11.04 -25.82
CA TYR A 493 -6.61 12.25 -25.01
C TYR A 493 -7.96 12.33 -24.31
N GLY A 494 -8.85 11.36 -24.55
CA GLY A 494 -10.15 11.28 -23.88
C GLY A 494 -10.98 12.56 -24.10
N ALA A 495 -11.70 12.98 -23.05
CA ALA A 495 -12.60 14.15 -23.08
C ALA A 495 -11.88 15.49 -23.32
N ASP A 496 -10.56 15.59 -23.07
CA ASP A 496 -9.80 16.83 -23.28
C ASP A 496 -9.69 17.18 -24.77
N ASN A 497 -9.82 16.18 -25.65
CA ASN A 497 -9.93 16.43 -27.08
C ASN A 497 -11.22 17.19 -27.42
N THR A 498 -12.33 16.92 -26.72
CA THR A 498 -13.57 17.66 -26.87
C THR A 498 -13.37 19.12 -26.42
N TYR A 499 -12.61 19.36 -25.35
CA TYR A 499 -12.31 20.71 -24.90
C TYR A 499 -11.52 21.51 -25.96
N CYS A 500 -10.42 20.95 -26.47
CA CYS A 500 -9.66 21.59 -27.55
C CYS A 500 -10.48 21.76 -28.84
N GLN A 501 -11.37 20.81 -29.17
CA GLN A 501 -12.28 20.94 -30.29
C GLN A 501 -13.30 22.07 -30.08
N THR A 502 -13.86 22.21 -28.86
CA THR A 502 -14.82 23.29 -28.55
C THR A 502 -14.17 24.67 -28.54
N MET A 503 -12.93 24.81 -28.06
CA MET A 503 -12.18 26.06 -28.18
C MET A 503 -11.91 26.43 -29.65
N ASN A 504 -11.61 25.43 -30.48
CA ASN A 504 -11.33 25.66 -31.91
C ASN A 504 -12.54 26.09 -32.74
N LEU A 505 -13.77 25.75 -32.34
CA LEU A 505 -14.98 26.16 -33.06
C LEU A 505 -15.23 27.68 -33.02
N ASN A 506 -14.61 28.39 -32.06
CA ASN A 506 -14.84 29.82 -31.85
C ASN A 506 -13.65 30.70 -32.27
N ASP A 507 -12.56 30.13 -32.80
CA ASP A 507 -11.40 30.89 -33.29
C ASP A 507 -11.45 31.05 -34.83
N PRO A 508 -11.91 32.20 -35.37
CA PRO A 508 -11.94 32.45 -36.81
C PRO A 508 -10.54 32.59 -37.43
N HIS A 509 -9.48 32.66 -36.61
CA HIS A 509 -8.08 32.74 -37.03
C HIS A 509 -7.36 31.39 -36.92
N MET A 510 -8.07 30.27 -37.06
CA MET A 510 -7.40 28.98 -37.23
C MET A 510 -6.40 29.10 -38.38
N ASP A 511 -5.12 29.04 -38.02
CA ASP A 511 -4.02 29.34 -38.94
C ASP A 511 -4.00 28.24 -40.00
N SER A 512 -4.71 28.45 -41.10
CA SER A 512 -4.82 27.54 -42.24
C SER A 512 -3.45 27.25 -42.87
N ASN A 513 -2.43 28.02 -42.46
CA ASN A 513 -1.04 27.90 -42.86
C ASN A 513 -0.29 26.72 -42.21
N LEU A 514 -0.76 26.21 -41.06
CA LEU A 514 -0.16 25.04 -40.41
C LEU A 514 -0.70 23.77 -41.09
N THR A 515 -0.06 23.38 -42.18
CA THR A 515 -0.42 22.24 -43.04
C THR A 515 0.00 20.87 -42.50
N THR A 516 0.70 20.84 -41.36
CA THR A 516 1.35 19.62 -40.89
C THR A 516 0.79 19.14 -39.54
N PRO A 517 0.78 17.82 -39.30
CA PRO A 517 0.31 17.27 -38.04
C PRO A 517 1.29 17.74 -36.95
N VAL A 518 0.90 18.78 -36.22
CA VAL A 518 1.54 19.31 -35.01
C VAL A 518 0.43 19.57 -34.00
N ALA A 519 0.61 19.03 -32.79
CA ALA A 519 -0.21 19.41 -31.65
C ALA A 519 0.45 20.59 -30.95
N TYR A 520 -0.33 21.57 -30.54
CA TYR A 520 0.18 22.69 -29.76
C TYR A 520 -0.83 23.19 -28.73
N PHE A 521 -0.32 23.83 -27.69
CA PHE A 521 -1.07 24.42 -26.60
C PHE A 521 -0.47 25.80 -26.32
N ASP A 522 -1.29 26.84 -26.42
CA ASP A 522 -0.92 28.22 -26.10
C ASP A 522 -1.46 28.55 -24.72
N LEU A 523 -0.55 28.94 -23.85
CA LEU A 523 -0.81 29.22 -22.47
C LEU A 523 -0.39 30.65 -22.14
N GLU A 524 -1.25 31.34 -21.41
CA GLU A 524 -0.99 32.71 -20.98
C GLU A 524 -1.16 32.84 -19.47
N ARG A 525 -0.36 33.72 -18.86
CA ARG A 525 -0.56 34.18 -17.49
C ARG A 525 -0.56 35.70 -17.46
N GLU A 526 -1.04 36.29 -16.37
CA GLU A 526 -1.05 37.75 -16.22
C GLU A 526 0.36 38.33 -16.44
N ALA A 527 0.47 39.36 -17.27
CA ALA A 527 1.75 39.84 -17.79
C ALA A 527 2.73 40.31 -16.69
N SER A 528 2.22 40.69 -15.51
CA SER A 528 3.01 41.07 -14.34
C SER A 528 3.54 39.88 -13.53
N ALA A 529 3.16 38.63 -13.84
CA ALA A 529 3.39 37.47 -13.00
C ALA A 529 4.69 36.69 -13.28
N GLY A 530 5.57 37.16 -14.18
CA GLY A 530 6.95 36.67 -14.31
C GLY A 530 7.44 36.40 -15.74
N PRO A 531 8.54 35.65 -15.93
CA PRO A 531 9.15 35.37 -17.24
C PRO A 531 8.19 34.62 -18.18
N CYS A 532 8.24 34.89 -19.49
CA CYS A 532 7.40 34.20 -20.49
C CYS A 532 5.89 34.26 -20.19
N PRO A 533 5.24 35.44 -20.25
CA PRO A 533 3.80 35.55 -20.00
C PRO A 533 2.97 34.75 -21.02
N LYS A 534 3.53 34.52 -22.21
CA LYS A 534 2.97 33.64 -23.26
C LYS A 534 3.92 32.47 -23.48
N THR A 535 3.41 31.26 -23.30
CA THR A 535 4.15 30.01 -23.47
C THR A 535 3.42 29.09 -24.44
N ARG A 536 4.16 28.44 -25.33
CA ARG A 536 3.62 27.46 -26.28
C ARG A 536 4.28 26.11 -26.06
N ILE A 537 3.47 25.09 -25.85
CA ILE A 537 3.93 23.69 -25.83
C ILE A 537 3.60 23.06 -27.17
N LYS A 538 4.58 22.47 -27.86
CA LYS A 538 4.40 21.76 -29.12
C LYS A 538 4.77 20.30 -28.99
N PHE A 539 4.05 19.46 -29.73
CA PHE A 539 4.38 18.08 -29.95
C PHE A 539 4.32 17.73 -31.44
N THR A 540 5.38 17.10 -31.96
CA THR A 540 5.41 16.57 -33.32
C THR A 540 5.77 15.09 -33.31
N TRP A 541 4.87 14.29 -33.89
CA TRP A 541 5.09 12.86 -34.05
C TRP A 541 6.09 12.57 -35.17
N GLY A 542 7.16 11.85 -34.83
CA GLY A 542 8.33 11.66 -35.69
C GLY A 542 8.28 10.44 -36.64
N ASP A 543 7.24 9.62 -36.62
CA ASP A 543 7.17 8.40 -37.43
C ASP A 543 7.22 8.68 -38.94
N SER A 544 8.25 8.15 -39.60
CA SER A 544 8.48 8.17 -41.05
C SER A 544 7.95 6.93 -41.76
N LYS A 545 7.58 5.87 -41.03
CA LYS A 545 7.20 4.57 -41.61
C LYS A 545 5.78 4.55 -42.16
N ARG A 546 4.92 5.52 -41.82
CA ARG A 546 3.64 5.69 -42.52
C ARG A 546 3.90 6.20 -43.93
N ALA A 547 3.71 5.34 -44.93
CA ALA A 547 3.75 5.70 -46.35
C ALA A 547 2.90 6.95 -46.60
N GLY A 548 3.53 8.01 -47.13
CA GLY A 548 2.89 9.31 -47.37
C GLY A 548 3.02 10.35 -46.25
N SER A 549 3.68 10.03 -45.14
CA SER A 549 3.98 11.04 -44.10
C SER A 549 5.05 12.03 -44.56
N MET A 550 4.81 13.34 -44.36
CA MET A 550 5.81 14.37 -44.65
C MET A 550 7.09 14.13 -43.84
N PRO A 551 8.29 14.36 -44.42
CA PRO A 551 9.55 14.33 -43.69
C PRO A 551 9.48 15.23 -42.45
N LEU A 552 10.10 14.79 -41.35
CA LEU A 552 10.12 15.56 -40.10
C LEU A 552 10.66 16.98 -40.32
N SER A 553 11.71 17.13 -41.13
CA SER A 553 12.25 18.43 -41.54
C SER A 553 11.19 19.37 -42.16
N SER A 554 10.33 18.84 -43.03
CA SER A 554 9.25 19.61 -43.64
C SER A 554 8.15 19.96 -42.63
N LYS A 555 7.81 19.03 -41.71
CA LYS A 555 6.87 19.30 -40.60
C LYS A 555 7.38 20.42 -39.70
N LEU A 556 8.66 20.37 -39.35
CA LEU A 556 9.28 21.38 -38.49
C LEU A 556 9.30 22.76 -39.18
N LYS A 557 9.74 22.85 -40.43
CA LYS A 557 9.74 24.11 -41.20
C LYS A 557 8.35 24.73 -41.31
N GLY A 558 7.34 23.91 -41.64
CA GLY A 558 5.96 24.36 -41.80
C GLY A 558 5.26 24.74 -40.48
N SER A 559 5.88 24.46 -39.33
CA SER A 559 5.26 24.63 -38.02
C SER A 559 5.89 25.73 -37.16
N THR A 560 6.84 26.49 -37.70
CA THR A 560 7.43 27.65 -37.01
C THR A 560 6.64 28.91 -37.31
N LEU A 561 6.31 29.68 -36.27
CA LEU A 561 5.76 31.03 -36.43
C LEU A 561 6.86 32.11 -36.39
N PRO A 562 6.62 33.29 -36.97
CA PRO A 562 7.58 34.39 -37.00
C PRO A 562 8.05 34.85 -35.60
N ASP A 563 7.19 34.80 -34.60
CA ASP A 563 7.30 35.36 -33.25
C ASP A 563 7.77 34.35 -32.18
N GLU A 564 8.03 33.10 -32.56
CA GLU A 564 8.45 32.05 -31.65
C GLU A 564 9.96 31.99 -31.45
N TYR A 565 10.35 31.64 -30.24
CA TYR A 565 11.69 31.20 -29.86
C TYR A 565 11.58 30.16 -28.76
N GLY A 566 12.58 29.28 -28.63
CA GLY A 566 12.52 28.30 -27.55
C GLY A 566 13.41 27.08 -27.72
N LEU A 567 12.96 25.98 -27.14
CA LEU A 567 13.67 24.71 -27.11
C LEU A 567 13.01 23.69 -28.04
N VAL A 568 13.85 22.90 -28.69
CA VAL A 568 13.45 21.69 -29.41
C VAL A 568 14.10 20.50 -28.71
N LEU A 569 13.26 19.58 -28.23
CA LEU A 569 13.58 18.45 -27.38
C LEU A 569 13.25 17.15 -28.12
N PRO A 570 14.08 16.73 -29.09
CA PRO A 570 13.97 15.44 -29.74
C PRO A 570 14.19 14.29 -28.74
N GLY A 571 13.37 13.24 -28.85
CA GLY A 571 13.56 11.96 -28.17
C GLY A 571 12.61 10.92 -28.77
N TRP A 572 13.15 9.80 -29.27
CA TRP A 572 12.38 8.82 -30.05
C TRP A 572 11.56 7.84 -29.21
N GLY A 573 11.65 7.94 -27.88
CA GLY A 573 11.04 7.03 -26.91
C GLY A 573 11.35 5.56 -27.11
N VAL A 574 10.35 4.76 -27.47
CA VAL A 574 10.34 3.30 -27.26
C VAL A 574 10.09 2.47 -28.51
N HIS A 575 9.98 3.08 -29.68
CA HIS A 575 9.63 2.36 -30.91
C HIS A 575 10.83 1.84 -31.73
N CYS A 576 12.06 2.11 -31.32
CA CYS A 576 13.26 1.44 -31.85
C CYS A 576 13.86 0.50 -30.79
N ASN A 577 13.52 -0.78 -30.85
CA ASN A 577 14.00 -1.81 -29.91
C ASN A 577 15.22 -2.56 -30.43
N ASP A 578 15.85 -2.05 -31.49
CA ASP A 578 17.11 -2.54 -32.02
C ASP A 578 18.02 -1.36 -32.43
N GLY A 579 19.33 -1.61 -32.43
CA GLY A 579 20.32 -0.58 -32.70
C GLY A 579 20.32 -0.05 -34.14
N ASN A 580 19.87 -0.85 -35.12
CA ASN A 580 19.85 -0.41 -36.51
C ASN A 580 18.71 0.57 -36.75
N CYS A 581 17.52 0.30 -36.19
CA CYS A 581 16.41 1.24 -36.17
C CYS A 581 16.84 2.60 -35.59
N MET A 582 17.58 2.60 -34.47
CA MET A 582 18.03 3.84 -33.84
C MET A 582 19.05 4.59 -34.71
N ARG A 583 20.01 3.89 -35.32
CA ARG A 583 20.98 4.51 -36.26
C ARG A 583 20.30 5.09 -37.49
N GLU A 584 19.33 4.39 -38.06
CA GLU A 584 18.54 4.88 -39.18
C GLU A 584 17.70 6.10 -38.81
N TYR A 585 17.08 6.10 -37.62
CA TYR A 585 16.37 7.27 -37.09
C TYR A 585 17.31 8.48 -37.01
N MET A 586 18.48 8.32 -36.39
CA MET A 586 19.44 9.41 -36.21
C MET A 586 19.87 10.01 -37.56
N LYS A 587 20.22 9.14 -38.51
CA LYS A 587 20.72 9.54 -39.82
C LYS A 587 19.62 10.12 -40.74
N ASN A 588 18.49 9.44 -40.85
CA ASN A 588 17.50 9.71 -41.89
C ASN A 588 16.39 10.66 -41.43
N ILE A 589 16.20 10.83 -40.11
CA ILE A 589 15.09 11.61 -39.56
C ILE A 589 15.62 12.76 -38.71
N PHE A 590 16.46 12.47 -37.72
CA PHE A 590 16.92 13.49 -36.77
C PHE A 590 17.89 14.49 -37.41
N GLN A 591 18.97 14.05 -38.05
CA GLN A 591 19.96 14.95 -38.65
C GLN A 591 19.34 15.92 -39.70
N PRO A 592 18.48 15.45 -40.65
CA PRO A 592 17.80 16.36 -41.56
C PRO A 592 16.86 17.36 -40.87
N ALA A 593 16.23 16.95 -39.76
CA ALA A 593 15.37 17.81 -38.96
C ALA A 593 16.16 18.91 -38.24
N LEU A 594 17.34 18.57 -37.70
CA LEU A 594 18.26 19.51 -37.07
C LEU A 594 18.71 20.62 -38.05
N SER A 595 19.03 20.25 -39.29
CA SER A 595 19.40 21.22 -40.35
C SER A 595 18.23 22.03 -40.91
N ALA A 596 17.00 21.66 -40.60
CA ALA A 596 15.81 22.25 -41.22
C ALA A 596 15.29 23.48 -40.47
N LEU A 597 15.52 23.58 -39.16
CA LEU A 597 14.98 24.67 -38.35
C LEU A 597 15.92 25.89 -38.31
N PRO A 598 15.37 27.11 -38.26
CA PRO A 598 16.17 28.31 -38.08
C PRO A 598 16.78 28.34 -36.67
N THR A 599 18.06 28.06 -36.57
CA THR A 599 18.87 27.97 -35.34
C THR A 599 18.89 29.26 -34.52
N LYS A 600 18.67 30.40 -35.16
CA LYS A 600 18.52 31.70 -34.50
C LYS A 600 17.28 31.81 -33.60
N LYS A 601 16.28 30.93 -33.80
CA LYS A 601 15.04 30.92 -33.02
C LYS A 601 14.99 29.79 -31.99
N TYR A 602 15.63 28.67 -32.28
CA TYR A 602 15.48 27.44 -31.50
C TYR A 602 16.81 26.88 -31.06
N HIS A 603 16.87 26.44 -29.81
CA HIS A 603 17.97 25.65 -29.26
C HIS A 603 17.59 24.18 -29.20
N PHE A 604 18.46 23.32 -29.70
CA PHE A 604 18.25 21.89 -29.69
C PHE A 604 18.93 21.27 -28.48
N PHE A 605 18.18 20.44 -27.77
CA PHE A 605 18.69 19.64 -26.65
C PHE A 605 18.23 18.20 -26.84
N TRP A 606 19.17 17.27 -26.92
CA TRP A 606 18.82 15.87 -27.10
C TRP A 606 18.27 15.32 -25.79
N ARG A 607 17.02 14.86 -25.79
CA ARG A 607 16.43 14.22 -24.62
C ARG A 607 16.72 12.74 -24.64
N GLU A 608 17.34 12.24 -23.57
CA GLU A 608 17.51 10.81 -23.41
C GLU A 608 16.16 10.09 -23.48
N HIS A 609 16.20 8.88 -24.04
CA HIS A 609 15.13 7.92 -23.93
C HIS A 609 14.97 7.54 -22.46
N GLU A 610 13.74 7.26 -22.07
CA GLU A 610 13.39 6.85 -20.72
C GLU A 610 13.60 5.33 -20.56
N PRO A 611 13.92 4.83 -19.36
CA PRO A 611 14.01 3.40 -19.11
C PRO A 611 12.62 2.76 -19.22
N GLN A 612 12.61 1.53 -19.72
CA GLN A 612 11.45 0.64 -19.72
C GLN A 612 11.62 -0.39 -18.60
N HIS A 613 10.50 -0.87 -18.04
CA HIS A 613 10.50 -1.71 -16.83
C HIS A 613 9.80 -3.05 -17.02
N PHE A 614 9.99 -3.70 -18.17
CA PHE A 614 9.44 -5.03 -18.41
C PHE A 614 10.28 -6.08 -17.65
N ALA A 615 9.80 -6.50 -16.48
CA ALA A 615 10.57 -7.33 -15.54
C ALA A 615 11.01 -8.69 -16.12
N ASN A 616 10.25 -9.20 -17.10
CA ASN A 616 10.51 -10.49 -17.73
C ASN A 616 11.41 -10.39 -18.98
N ASN A 617 11.76 -9.18 -19.41
CA ASN A 617 12.52 -8.97 -20.65
C ASN A 617 13.96 -8.51 -20.32
N PRO A 618 14.98 -9.12 -20.96
CA PRO A 618 16.35 -8.63 -20.87
C PRO A 618 16.43 -7.16 -21.24
N GLY A 619 17.19 -6.37 -20.48
CA GLY A 619 17.31 -4.94 -20.74
C GLY A 619 16.13 -4.10 -20.24
N GLY A 620 15.07 -4.74 -19.74
CA GLY A 620 13.81 -4.06 -19.44
C GLY A 620 13.03 -3.59 -20.68
N ILE A 621 13.44 -4.00 -21.89
CA ILE A 621 12.89 -3.49 -23.15
C ILE A 621 11.58 -4.19 -23.53
N PHE A 622 10.70 -3.45 -24.21
CA PHE A 622 9.50 -4.04 -24.83
C PHE A 622 9.87 -5.02 -25.96
N TYR A 623 9.40 -6.26 -25.91
CA TYR A 623 9.54 -7.21 -27.01
C TYR A 623 8.23 -7.32 -27.80
N PRO A 624 8.20 -7.03 -29.13
CA PRO A 624 6.96 -7.06 -29.93
C PRO A 624 6.26 -8.42 -30.00
N GLY A 625 6.96 -9.51 -29.67
CA GLY A 625 6.40 -10.87 -29.57
C GLY A 625 5.97 -11.27 -28.15
N GLY A 626 6.29 -10.47 -27.13
CA GLY A 626 5.85 -10.67 -25.75
C GLY A 626 4.39 -10.29 -25.65
N ARG A 627 3.55 -11.21 -25.17
CA ARG A 627 2.14 -10.88 -24.90
C ARG A 627 2.10 -9.81 -23.81
N PHE A 628 1.00 -9.05 -23.76
CA PHE A 628 0.61 -8.13 -22.68
C PHE A 628 0.51 -8.79 -21.27
N GLY A 629 1.22 -9.89 -20.99
CA GLY A 629 1.36 -10.52 -19.68
C GLY A 629 2.66 -10.15 -18.95
N ASP A 630 3.50 -9.30 -19.53
CA ASP A 630 4.71 -8.83 -18.86
C ASP A 630 4.37 -7.87 -17.72
N VAL A 631 4.78 -8.22 -16.51
CA VAL A 631 4.54 -7.42 -15.32
C VAL A 631 5.57 -6.30 -15.26
N CYS A 632 5.13 -5.08 -14.97
CA CYS A 632 6.05 -3.99 -14.69
C CYS A 632 6.69 -4.23 -13.33
N GLY A 633 8.02 -4.19 -13.26
CA GLY A 633 8.72 -4.54 -12.04
C GLY A 633 10.09 -3.89 -11.95
N PRO A 634 10.71 -3.96 -10.76
CA PRO A 634 12.08 -3.52 -10.60
C PRO A 634 13.01 -4.40 -11.43
N LEU A 635 14.06 -3.79 -11.96
CA LEU A 635 15.15 -4.48 -12.64
C LEU A 635 16.43 -4.25 -11.84
N PRO A 636 17.34 -5.24 -11.75
CA PRO A 636 18.70 -4.98 -11.28
C PRO A 636 19.33 -3.86 -12.12
N ASN A 637 20.14 -2.97 -11.53
CA ASN A 637 20.70 -1.81 -12.25
C ASN A 637 21.47 -2.18 -13.51
N GLU A 638 22.18 -3.30 -13.48
CA GLU A 638 22.91 -3.90 -14.60
C GLU A 638 22.02 -4.49 -15.70
N SER A 639 20.71 -4.59 -15.46
CA SER A 639 19.73 -5.16 -16.39
C SER A 639 18.99 -4.11 -17.20
N PHE A 640 19.26 -2.81 -17.04
CA PHE A 640 18.66 -1.77 -17.88
C PHE A 640 19.47 -1.56 -19.15
N ASP A 641 18.83 -1.74 -20.30
CA ASP A 641 19.48 -1.50 -21.57
C ASP A 641 19.35 -0.02 -21.97
N ASN A 642 20.50 0.63 -22.06
CA ASN A 642 20.64 2.04 -22.41
C ASN A 642 21.18 2.26 -23.84
N PHE A 643 21.14 1.23 -24.70
CA PHE A 643 21.75 1.28 -26.03
C PHE A 643 21.23 2.46 -26.89
N ARG A 644 19.96 2.85 -26.76
CA ARG A 644 19.36 3.94 -27.54
C ARG A 644 20.06 5.27 -27.28
N ASN A 645 20.37 5.53 -26.01
CA ASN A 645 21.09 6.74 -25.62
C ASN A 645 22.56 6.65 -26.02
N GLY A 646 23.19 5.48 -25.85
CA GLY A 646 24.56 5.24 -26.32
C GLY A 646 24.73 5.49 -27.82
N ILE A 647 23.84 4.95 -28.66
CA ILE A 647 23.85 5.17 -30.12
C ILE A 647 23.61 6.63 -30.48
N ALA A 648 22.67 7.30 -29.80
CA ALA A 648 22.39 8.70 -30.06
C ALA A 648 23.61 9.57 -29.73
N GLU A 649 24.23 9.35 -28.57
CA GLU A 649 25.42 10.09 -28.12
C GLU A 649 26.63 9.83 -29.02
N GLU A 650 26.89 8.58 -29.39
CA GLU A 650 27.92 8.21 -30.36
C GLU A 650 27.69 8.92 -31.70
N PHE A 651 26.45 8.90 -32.20
CA PHE A 651 26.10 9.56 -33.45
C PHE A 651 26.29 11.07 -33.38
N LEU A 652 25.81 11.73 -32.33
CA LEU A 652 25.92 13.16 -32.13
C LEU A 652 27.40 13.60 -32.05
N THR A 653 28.22 12.82 -31.34
CA THR A 653 29.65 13.10 -31.17
C THR A 653 30.43 12.87 -32.47
N SER A 654 30.24 11.71 -33.11
CA SER A 654 30.97 11.31 -34.32
C SER A 654 30.67 12.18 -35.53
N ASN A 655 29.50 12.83 -35.56
CA ASN A 655 29.10 13.74 -36.63
C ASN A 655 29.30 15.23 -36.25
N HIS A 656 29.97 15.52 -35.13
CA HIS A 656 30.19 16.89 -34.63
C HIS A 656 28.89 17.71 -34.48
N LEU A 657 27.81 17.04 -34.07
CA LEU A 657 26.49 17.64 -33.89
C LEU A 657 26.26 18.13 -32.45
N VAL A 658 27.23 17.98 -31.54
CA VAL A 658 27.18 18.60 -30.20
C VAL A 658 28.00 19.88 -30.20
N GLY A 659 27.41 20.98 -29.73
CA GLY A 659 28.10 22.26 -29.59
C GLY A 659 27.16 23.47 -29.64
N ASN A 660 27.76 24.66 -29.76
CA ASN A 660 27.04 25.94 -29.76
C ASN A 660 26.76 26.51 -31.16
N GLY A 661 27.17 25.81 -32.21
CA GLY A 661 27.01 26.22 -33.60
C GLY A 661 25.59 26.06 -34.13
N ASP A 662 25.38 26.61 -35.32
CA ASP A 662 24.16 26.38 -36.08
C ASP A 662 24.04 24.89 -36.45
N ASN A 663 22.84 24.32 -36.27
CA ASN A 663 22.53 22.91 -36.50
C ASN A 663 23.27 21.96 -35.55
N GLN A 664 23.59 22.41 -34.34
CA GLN A 664 24.11 21.57 -33.27
C GLN A 664 23.11 21.46 -32.12
N VAL A 665 23.17 20.33 -31.44
CA VAL A 665 22.58 20.08 -30.14
C VAL A 665 23.47 20.72 -29.08
N ARG A 666 22.92 21.60 -28.26
CA ARG A 666 23.66 22.34 -27.24
C ARG A 666 24.01 21.51 -26.01
N GLY A 667 23.23 20.47 -25.75
CA GLY A 667 23.45 19.57 -24.64
C GLY A 667 22.52 18.35 -24.67
N ILE A 668 22.84 17.37 -23.85
CA ILE A 668 22.04 16.17 -23.65
C ILE A 668 21.30 16.33 -22.31
N VAL A 669 19.97 16.19 -22.34
CA VAL A 669 19.10 16.14 -21.17
C VAL A 669 19.19 14.74 -20.58
N ARG A 670 20.06 14.59 -19.56
CA ARG A 670 20.31 13.33 -18.86
C ARG A 670 19.18 13.02 -17.88
N ILE A 671 18.40 11.97 -18.16
CA ILE A 671 17.26 11.56 -17.32
C ILE A 671 17.16 10.05 -17.13
N PHE A 672 17.87 9.23 -17.92
CA PHE A 672 17.67 7.78 -17.93
C PHE A 672 17.95 7.14 -16.56
N GLU A 673 19.11 7.41 -15.99
CA GLU A 673 19.54 6.81 -14.71
C GLU A 673 18.61 7.20 -13.54
N ALA A 674 18.21 8.47 -13.49
CA ALA A 674 17.33 8.98 -12.44
C ALA A 674 15.92 8.35 -12.47
N LEU A 675 15.49 7.85 -13.62
CA LEU A 675 14.18 7.24 -13.82
C LEU A 675 14.17 5.70 -13.63
N LYS A 676 15.33 5.04 -13.46
CA LYS A 676 15.39 3.57 -13.20
C LYS A 676 14.64 3.11 -11.93
N PRO A 677 14.65 3.86 -10.81
CA PRO A 677 14.01 3.36 -9.58
C PRO A 677 12.48 3.40 -9.60
N ILE A 678 11.86 4.13 -10.53
CA ILE A 678 10.43 4.48 -10.50
C ILE A 678 9.54 3.61 -11.39
N TRP A 679 9.87 2.32 -11.54
CA TRP A 679 9.03 1.34 -12.24
C TRP A 679 7.57 1.31 -11.74
N GLY A 680 7.34 1.63 -10.46
CA GLY A 680 6.02 1.68 -9.82
C GLY A 680 5.10 2.80 -10.35
N LEU A 681 5.63 3.73 -11.14
CA LEU A 681 4.85 4.79 -11.79
C LEU A 681 4.26 4.37 -13.15
N HIS A 682 4.56 3.17 -13.65
CA HIS A 682 3.96 2.64 -14.86
C HIS A 682 2.49 2.20 -14.68
N ASN A 683 1.77 2.03 -15.80
CA ASN A 683 0.42 1.51 -15.77
C ASN A 683 0.42 -0.02 -15.61
N GLN A 684 0.58 -0.47 -14.37
CA GLN A 684 0.67 -1.89 -14.03
C GLN A 684 -0.57 -2.68 -14.46
N ARG A 685 -1.77 -2.11 -14.38
CA ARG A 685 -3.00 -2.83 -14.72
C ARG A 685 -3.12 -3.17 -16.22
N LYS A 686 -2.50 -2.39 -17.10
CA LYS A 686 -2.46 -2.67 -18.55
C LYS A 686 -1.12 -3.23 -19.01
N ASN A 687 -0.21 -3.52 -18.07
CA ASN A 687 1.15 -3.98 -18.39
C ASN A 687 1.87 -3.03 -19.36
N ASP A 688 1.61 -1.73 -19.22
CA ASP A 688 2.30 -0.69 -20.00
C ASP A 688 3.46 -0.17 -19.15
N CYS A 689 4.59 -0.86 -19.30
CA CYS A 689 5.85 -0.61 -18.59
C CYS A 689 6.76 0.36 -19.35
N THR A 690 6.14 1.21 -20.16
CA THR A 690 6.80 2.20 -21.02
C THR A 690 6.33 3.60 -20.69
N HIS A 691 5.02 3.82 -20.61
CA HIS A 691 4.48 5.14 -20.29
C HIS A 691 4.34 5.28 -18.78
N TYR A 692 4.76 6.42 -18.25
CA TYR A 692 4.56 6.77 -16.85
C TYR A 692 3.18 7.36 -16.66
N CYS A 693 2.50 6.96 -15.59
CA CYS A 693 1.38 7.73 -15.08
C CYS A 693 1.86 9.14 -14.69
N PHE A 694 1.02 10.15 -14.86
CA PHE A 694 1.39 11.52 -14.47
C PHE A 694 1.64 11.58 -12.96
N SER A 695 2.88 11.91 -12.62
CA SER A 695 3.27 12.47 -11.33
C SER A 695 4.02 13.76 -11.65
N PRO A 696 3.63 14.92 -11.09
CA PRO A 696 4.36 16.17 -11.31
C PRO A 696 5.83 16.01 -10.88
N TRP A 697 6.07 15.26 -9.81
CA TRP A 697 7.40 15.01 -9.23
C TRP A 697 8.31 14.23 -10.18
N ARG A 698 7.75 13.29 -10.96
CA ARG A 698 8.51 12.60 -12.00
C ARG A 698 8.97 13.55 -13.10
N LEU A 699 8.15 14.55 -13.43
CA LEU A 699 8.49 15.52 -14.46
C LEU A 699 9.50 16.56 -13.96
N GLU A 700 9.60 16.79 -12.64
CA GLU A 700 10.67 17.64 -12.07
C GLU A 700 12.06 17.16 -12.48
N LEU A 701 12.30 15.84 -12.61
CA LEU A 701 13.56 15.33 -13.16
C LEU A 701 13.78 15.69 -14.63
N THR A 702 12.71 15.68 -15.42
CA THR A 702 12.79 16.10 -16.81
C THR A 702 13.08 17.59 -16.90
N TRP A 703 12.46 18.39 -16.03
CA TRP A 703 12.69 19.83 -15.96
C TRP A 703 14.11 20.16 -15.49
N ASP A 704 14.59 19.48 -14.44
CA ASP A 704 15.96 19.59 -13.93
C ASP A 704 16.98 19.27 -15.01
N GLY A 705 16.82 18.13 -15.71
CA GLY A 705 17.71 17.75 -16.80
C GLY A 705 17.74 18.78 -17.94
N ILE A 706 16.60 19.39 -18.29
CA ILE A 706 16.52 20.40 -19.35
C ILE A 706 17.24 21.68 -18.90
N TYR A 707 16.95 22.15 -17.69
CA TYR A 707 17.54 23.36 -17.15
C TYR A 707 19.07 23.25 -17.06
N ARG A 708 19.58 22.12 -16.55
CA ARG A 708 21.01 21.84 -16.44
C ARG A 708 21.68 21.75 -17.80
N ALA A 709 21.06 21.08 -18.77
CA ALA A 709 21.55 21.05 -20.14
C ALA A 709 21.65 22.47 -20.74
N MET A 710 20.68 23.35 -20.49
CA MET A 710 20.71 24.76 -20.95
C MET A 710 21.89 25.55 -20.36
N ARG A 711 22.32 25.20 -19.13
CA ARG A 711 23.46 25.80 -18.45
C ARG A 711 24.79 25.18 -18.84
N GLY A 712 24.78 24.12 -19.66
CA GLY A 712 25.98 23.35 -20.00
C GLY A 712 26.51 22.52 -18.83
N GLU A 713 25.69 22.28 -17.81
CA GLU A 713 26.02 21.37 -16.73
C GLU A 713 25.95 19.94 -17.26
N THR A 714 27.10 19.29 -17.39
CA THR A 714 27.16 17.85 -17.59
C THR A 714 26.81 17.20 -16.26
N ASN A 715 25.62 16.60 -16.14
CA ASN A 715 25.32 15.67 -15.05
C ASN A 715 26.37 14.54 -15.13
N SER A 716 27.41 14.62 -14.29
CA SER A 716 28.44 13.59 -14.11
C SER A 716 27.94 12.48 -13.22
#